data_AF-A0A9W8YN40-F1
#
_entry.id   AF-A0A9W8YN40-F1
#
_cell.length_a   1.000
_cell.length_b   1.000
_cell.length_c   1.000
_cell.angle_alpha   90.00
_cell.angle_beta   90.00
_cell.angle_gamma   90.00
#
_symmetry.space_group_name_H-M   'P 1'
#
loop_
_entity.id
_entity.type
_entity.pdbx_description
1 polymer ?
#
loop_
_entity_poly.entity_id
_entity_poly.type
_entity_poly.pdbx_seq_one_letter_code
_entity_poly.pdbx_strand_id
1 'polypeptide(L)'
;MPEPERVTSNSIYPKCIRDFQIVTLHNPSYLPKDEFDDFLQGDRIKATIQMERAFQSYRSKRKKDLIEYSRRNPKVFLTLAVTDLIKKMPLLFSEKFEDKDFPVRLELKEGSGPKVFSVSGTQHRPWECFVLGDDEDHEWAWAELEHFVSKQWMFSAFTFDTRSFMAILLQDCPLPYFKLGGMAIGGGHFGKVFKLGLRAEHIIPQSSRVHEVAVKQLHVDGANDQDLTSFFNKERITLETMRKLDHCHLIKAISAYERGSERCFVFPWATGGNLRELWNRGTGPTRRETMRWAWDQIQGLTEGITMLHKDNTRHGDLKPENILVFGNEGKTKLGELVVADVGIAKYHADETAKRQAEGKNTTNKYETMRYGPPKIELGIPGKTETISRKYDSWSLGCILLEFIIWLLRGPTGQERFNDEGRNATPRLDSFWIHESNQPPMLHPVVKRWMNEELNQDWKDAPALQDLMTLIGDQLLVASLKKRKYIREFYQSLEDLIKKKIKGPITLERVGSKIKVLSTDQHIISLYCDQVSQLAVPFAKPGLPLLPEVASPEEFSLLKSLLHHCDEKHHCMKEQKYSKVPERLPTRVIDVGRDGTNSIRLLDNTIEDSGITGRYIALSHCWGKAGDKGHFCTSKLNIEERKAHISYEELPASFQDAVRVTRSLGVRYLWIDSLCIIQGDDEDWATEAGRMEDVFSGAYCTIAASSAASSSVGFLGKRRPRDVIKLPMSGGTPLYLAEDIDDFRADVENSGLSSRGWVFQERALSRRTIYFTSAQIYWECGNGVVCETLAQLQNPQSRFLGDSDFPSFGLQFYKDERIRLVQHFYETYSTLALSYATDRTKAVAGLQRRIARVFNSEVTYGIVWNWLERTLLWRAAQSGSLTRIVYTETAEAPPSWSWMAYEGPISFLEIHFAGVEWAGNVHKPSPAEGYERVQAEATGLCLNGADLMERVVLDVQDVESSQDSWMCVLIGKAKPSSDGEEVGTAHYVLLIRPISTPGEPSDIYERVGVATLLASHLTSDTRSVSIV
;
A
#
# COMPACT_ATOMS: atom_id res chain seq x y z
N MET A 1 -8.06 57.38 -33.14
CA MET A 1 -7.29 56.15 -33.40
C MET A 1 -7.91 55.46 -34.60
N PRO A 2 -7.12 54.94 -35.55
CA PRO A 2 -7.64 54.22 -36.71
C PRO A 2 -8.30 52.90 -36.29
N GLU A 3 -9.27 52.43 -37.06
CA GLU A 3 -9.99 51.16 -36.87
C GLU A 3 -9.03 49.95 -36.80
N PRO A 4 -9.29 48.94 -35.93
CA PRO A 4 -8.48 47.73 -35.89
C PRO A 4 -8.86 46.82 -37.07
N GLU A 5 -7.99 46.81 -38.09
CA GLU A 5 -7.99 45.81 -39.15
C GLU A 5 -7.90 44.38 -38.57
N ARG A 6 -8.89 43.54 -38.91
CA ARG A 6 -8.87 42.07 -38.94
C ARG A 6 -7.84 41.37 -38.02
N VAL A 7 -8.13 41.30 -36.72
CA VAL A 7 -7.49 40.33 -35.82
C VAL A 7 -8.11 38.95 -36.10
N THR A 8 -7.34 38.06 -36.73
CA THR A 8 -7.72 36.66 -36.95
C THR A 8 -7.96 35.94 -35.62
N SER A 9 -9.04 35.15 -35.53
CA SER A 9 -9.58 34.47 -34.36
C SER A 9 -8.67 33.46 -33.63
N ASN A 10 -7.37 33.40 -33.93
CA ASN A 10 -6.45 32.33 -33.53
C ASN A 10 -5.31 32.76 -32.57
N SER A 11 -5.22 34.03 -32.17
CA SER A 11 -4.22 34.47 -31.17
C SER A 11 -4.69 34.24 -29.73
N ILE A 12 -3.74 34.11 -28.80
CA ILE A 12 -4.02 33.75 -27.41
C ILE A 12 -4.71 34.90 -26.65
N TYR A 13 -4.35 36.16 -26.92
CA TYR A 13 -4.88 37.33 -26.22
C TYR A 13 -6.42 37.50 -26.32
N PRO A 14 -7.06 37.49 -27.51
CA PRO A 14 -8.52 37.65 -27.64
C PRO A 14 -9.31 36.42 -27.17
N LYS A 15 -8.67 35.25 -27.06
CA LYS A 15 -9.28 34.03 -26.51
C LYS A 15 -9.19 34.03 -24.99
N CYS A 16 -8.01 34.32 -24.43
CA CYS A 16 -7.84 34.52 -22.99
C CYS A 16 -8.82 35.55 -22.46
N ILE A 17 -8.93 36.75 -23.05
CA ILE A 17 -9.88 37.77 -22.55
C ILE A 17 -11.35 37.30 -22.61
N ARG A 18 -11.75 36.54 -23.65
CA ARG A 18 -13.12 36.04 -23.80
C ARG A 18 -13.45 34.92 -22.80
N ASP A 19 -12.55 33.95 -22.66
CA ASP A 19 -12.75 32.80 -21.78
C ASP A 19 -12.56 33.23 -20.30
N PHE A 20 -11.65 34.17 -19.98
CA PHE A 20 -11.53 34.75 -18.63
C PHE A 20 -12.72 35.66 -18.25
N GLN A 21 -13.35 36.35 -19.20
CA GLN A 21 -14.59 37.11 -18.93
C GLN A 21 -15.77 36.18 -18.58
N ILE A 22 -15.74 34.91 -18.99
CA ILE A 22 -16.74 33.89 -18.61
C ILE A 22 -16.37 33.26 -17.25
N VAL A 23 -15.08 33.03 -16.97
CA VAL A 23 -14.57 32.42 -15.72
C VAL A 23 -14.69 33.36 -14.51
N THR A 24 -14.66 34.68 -14.69
CA THR A 24 -14.79 35.65 -13.59
C THR A 24 -16.16 35.64 -12.87
N LEU A 25 -17.18 34.96 -13.41
CA LEU A 25 -18.53 34.92 -12.85
C LEU A 25 -18.75 33.87 -11.73
N HIS A 26 -17.87 32.87 -11.53
CA HIS A 26 -18.17 31.72 -10.64
C HIS A 26 -17.21 31.41 -9.47
N ASN A 27 -16.18 32.23 -9.25
CA ASN A 27 -15.15 32.25 -8.18
C ASN A 27 -13.73 31.92 -8.68
N PRO A 28 -12.75 32.82 -8.50
CA PRO A 28 -11.66 33.00 -9.46
C PRO A 28 -10.26 32.87 -8.83
N SER A 29 -9.21 32.64 -9.63
CA SER A 29 -7.83 33.18 -9.43
C SER A 29 -6.77 32.54 -10.32
N TYR A 30 -7.07 31.41 -10.97
CA TYR A 30 -6.15 30.74 -11.88
C TYR A 30 -6.91 29.92 -12.93
N LEU A 31 -6.22 29.55 -14.01
CA LEU A 31 -6.73 28.72 -15.09
C LEU A 31 -6.54 27.23 -14.74
N PRO A 32 -7.61 26.41 -14.70
CA PRO A 32 -7.52 24.97 -14.48
C PRO A 32 -6.62 24.27 -15.51
N LYS A 33 -5.94 23.18 -15.14
CA LYS A 33 -4.93 22.53 -16.01
C LYS A 33 -5.52 21.95 -17.30
N ASP A 34 -6.77 21.47 -17.23
CA ASP A 34 -7.57 21.01 -18.38
C ASP A 34 -7.82 22.12 -19.41
N GLU A 35 -7.98 23.38 -18.98
CA GLU A 35 -8.10 24.53 -19.87
C GLU A 35 -6.73 25.08 -20.31
N PHE A 36 -5.69 24.90 -19.48
CA PHE A 36 -4.31 25.33 -19.72
C PHE A 36 -3.69 24.71 -21.00
N ASP A 37 -3.96 23.43 -21.25
CA ASP A 37 -3.41 22.70 -22.40
C ASP A 37 -4.00 23.15 -23.76
N ASP A 38 -5.26 23.64 -23.79
CA ASP A 38 -5.88 24.17 -25.03
C ASP A 38 -5.23 25.49 -25.50
N PHE A 39 -4.70 26.32 -24.58
CA PHE A 39 -3.99 27.54 -24.96
C PHE A 39 -2.60 27.29 -25.56
N LEU A 40 -2.00 26.14 -25.26
CA LEU A 40 -0.63 25.79 -25.66
C LEU A 40 -0.53 25.00 -26.98
N GLN A 41 -1.65 24.86 -27.71
CA GLN A 41 -1.64 24.29 -29.06
C GLN A 41 -0.62 25.01 -29.96
N GLY A 42 0.24 24.22 -30.64
CA GLY A 42 1.44 24.73 -31.30
C GLY A 42 1.21 25.80 -32.37
N ASP A 43 0.02 25.84 -32.97
CA ASP A 43 -0.33 26.86 -33.97
C ASP A 43 -0.73 28.20 -33.36
N ARG A 44 -1.28 28.21 -32.12
CA ARG A 44 -1.61 29.44 -31.39
C ARG A 44 -0.37 30.14 -30.85
N ILE A 45 0.60 29.37 -30.36
CA ILE A 45 1.91 29.90 -29.93
C ILE A 45 2.61 30.58 -31.13
N LYS A 46 2.68 29.89 -32.28
CA LYS A 46 3.25 30.44 -33.50
C LYS A 46 2.53 31.70 -33.96
N ALA A 47 1.20 31.69 -34.00
CA ALA A 47 0.41 32.85 -34.40
C ALA A 47 0.67 34.06 -33.49
N THR A 48 0.72 33.83 -32.17
CA THR A 48 0.96 34.90 -31.18
C THR A 48 2.36 35.51 -31.33
N ILE A 49 3.40 34.69 -31.54
CA ILE A 49 4.77 35.19 -31.75
C ILE A 49 4.93 35.88 -33.13
N GLN A 50 4.26 35.38 -34.17
CA GLN A 50 4.34 35.94 -35.52
C GLN A 50 3.62 37.29 -35.67
N MET A 51 2.59 37.53 -34.86
CA MET A 51 1.86 38.78 -34.83
C MET A 51 2.67 39.93 -34.20
N GLU A 52 3.63 39.62 -33.33
CA GLU A 52 4.44 40.62 -32.65
C GLU A 52 5.53 41.19 -33.57
N ARG A 53 5.49 42.51 -33.78
CA ARG A 53 6.32 43.22 -34.76
C ARG A 53 7.81 43.12 -34.43
N ALA A 54 8.15 43.15 -33.14
CA ALA A 54 9.52 43.00 -32.65
C ALA A 54 10.18 41.70 -33.17
N PHE A 55 9.39 40.66 -33.44
CA PHE A 55 9.94 39.39 -33.91
C PHE A 55 10.14 39.32 -35.42
N GLN A 56 9.56 40.20 -36.22
CA GLN A 56 9.62 40.10 -37.69
C GLN A 56 11.06 40.17 -38.21
N SER A 57 11.91 40.97 -37.57
CA SER A 57 13.33 41.19 -37.91
C SER A 57 14.27 40.03 -37.51
N TYR A 58 13.83 39.11 -36.63
CA TYR A 58 14.69 38.01 -36.19
C TYR A 58 14.88 36.93 -37.26
N ARG A 59 16.11 36.40 -37.34
CA ARG A 59 16.45 35.23 -38.17
C ARG A 59 15.58 34.03 -37.79
N SER A 60 15.28 33.18 -38.78
CA SER A 60 14.45 31.98 -38.65
C SER A 60 14.88 31.03 -37.52
N LYS A 61 16.18 30.93 -37.23
CA LYS A 61 16.71 30.15 -36.10
C LYS A 61 16.26 30.72 -34.75
N ARG A 62 16.46 32.03 -34.49
CA ARG A 62 16.09 32.68 -33.23
C ARG A 62 14.57 32.64 -32.97
N LYS A 63 13.75 32.71 -34.02
CA LYS A 63 12.29 32.51 -33.92
C LYS A 63 11.92 31.10 -33.47
N LYS A 64 12.62 30.06 -33.96
CA LYS A 64 12.41 28.67 -33.52
C LYS A 64 12.80 28.49 -32.05
N ASP A 65 13.93 29.06 -31.64
CA ASP A 65 14.42 28.98 -30.26
C ASP A 65 13.42 29.61 -29.27
N LEU A 66 12.81 30.75 -29.62
CA LEU A 66 11.79 31.42 -28.81
C LEU A 66 10.44 30.66 -28.77
N ILE A 67 10.04 30.02 -29.88
CA ILE A 67 8.86 29.14 -29.91
C ILE A 67 9.08 27.92 -29.00
N GLU A 68 10.28 27.34 -29.04
CA GLU A 68 10.65 26.21 -28.18
C GLU A 68 10.72 26.62 -26.71
N TYR A 69 11.32 27.77 -26.40
CA TYR A 69 11.31 28.37 -25.06
C TYR A 69 9.89 28.59 -24.54
N SER A 70 8.97 29.07 -25.39
CA SER A 70 7.56 29.28 -25.03
C SER A 70 6.82 27.98 -24.70
N ARG A 71 7.18 26.86 -25.36
CA ARG A 71 6.61 25.53 -25.06
C ARG A 71 7.15 24.93 -23.77
N ARG A 72 8.43 25.17 -23.47
CA ARG A 72 9.09 24.69 -22.25
C ARG A 72 8.74 25.53 -21.02
N ASN A 73 8.40 26.81 -21.22
CA ASN A 73 8.03 27.76 -20.17
C ASN A 73 6.62 28.33 -20.39
N PRO A 74 5.59 27.47 -20.35
CA PRO A 74 4.23 27.88 -20.65
C PRO A 74 3.69 28.95 -19.68
N LYS A 75 4.07 28.95 -18.40
CA LYS A 75 3.62 30.00 -17.45
C LYS A 75 4.24 31.34 -17.79
N VAL A 76 5.53 31.40 -18.12
CA VAL A 76 6.20 32.63 -18.56
C VAL A 76 5.56 33.14 -19.85
N PHE A 77 5.40 32.26 -20.84
CA PHE A 77 4.82 32.61 -22.13
C PHE A 77 3.39 33.14 -22.01
N LEU A 78 2.51 32.42 -21.30
CA LEU A 78 1.12 32.82 -21.14
C LEU A 78 0.97 34.10 -20.31
N THR A 79 1.85 34.32 -19.32
CA THR A 79 1.88 35.58 -18.57
C THR A 79 2.25 36.75 -19.48
N LEU A 80 3.27 36.59 -20.35
CA LEU A 80 3.60 37.61 -21.36
C LEU A 80 2.47 37.80 -22.38
N ALA A 81 1.84 36.71 -22.82
CA ALA A 81 0.76 36.75 -23.81
C ALA A 81 -0.46 37.50 -23.28
N VAL A 82 -0.86 37.27 -22.03
CA VAL A 82 -2.06 37.90 -21.45
C VAL A 82 -1.82 39.34 -21.01
N THR A 83 -0.55 39.73 -20.81
CA THR A 83 -0.14 41.10 -20.48
C THR A 83 0.22 41.93 -21.71
N ASP A 84 0.19 41.34 -22.90
CA ASP A 84 0.64 41.97 -24.16
C ASP A 84 2.13 42.38 -24.13
N LEU A 85 2.95 41.58 -23.42
CA LEU A 85 4.39 41.82 -23.23
C LEU A 85 5.26 40.80 -23.96
N ILE A 86 4.73 40.14 -24.99
CA ILE A 86 5.46 39.13 -25.77
C ILE A 86 6.79 39.67 -26.31
N LYS A 87 6.86 40.98 -26.64
CA LYS A 87 8.11 41.68 -26.99
C LYS A 87 9.26 41.51 -25.98
N LYS A 88 8.98 41.29 -24.69
CA LYS A 88 9.98 41.10 -23.61
C LYS A 88 10.55 39.69 -23.52
N MET A 89 10.00 38.73 -24.25
CA MET A 89 10.43 37.33 -24.23
C MET A 89 11.92 37.11 -24.56
N PRO A 90 12.56 37.82 -25.53
CA PRO A 90 13.98 37.64 -25.81
C PRO A 90 14.89 37.98 -24.63
N LEU A 91 14.49 38.92 -23.78
CA LEU A 91 15.21 39.34 -22.58
C LEU A 91 15.13 38.28 -21.47
N LEU A 92 13.95 37.71 -21.26
CA LEU A 92 13.78 36.58 -20.31
C LEU A 92 14.51 35.32 -20.80
N PHE A 93 14.50 35.08 -22.11
CA PHE A 93 15.24 33.98 -22.74
C PHE A 93 16.76 34.13 -22.59
N SER A 94 17.32 35.34 -22.77
CA SER A 94 18.78 35.54 -22.64
C SER A 94 19.28 35.33 -21.22
N GLU A 95 18.50 35.75 -20.22
CA GLU A 95 18.81 35.56 -18.80
C GLU A 95 18.38 34.20 -18.24
N LYS A 96 17.84 33.30 -19.08
CA LYS A 96 17.38 31.95 -18.69
C LYS A 96 16.34 31.95 -17.56
N PHE A 97 15.44 32.93 -17.56
CA PHE A 97 14.29 32.94 -16.67
C PHE A 97 13.30 31.84 -17.11
N GLU A 98 12.87 30.96 -16.22
CA GLU A 98 12.08 29.76 -16.53
C GLU A 98 10.83 29.65 -15.62
N ASP A 99 9.91 28.75 -15.96
CA ASP A 99 8.67 28.52 -15.17
C ASP A 99 8.95 28.16 -13.70
N LYS A 100 10.09 27.54 -13.41
CA LYS A 100 10.52 27.19 -12.04
C LYS A 100 10.86 28.41 -11.17
N ASP A 101 11.15 29.55 -11.81
CA ASP A 101 11.52 30.80 -11.14
C ASP A 101 10.28 31.55 -10.64
N PHE A 102 9.09 31.18 -11.12
CA PHE A 102 7.83 31.56 -10.49
C PHE A 102 7.58 30.79 -9.18
N PRO A 103 6.90 31.40 -8.20
CA PRO A 103 6.40 32.77 -8.25
C PRO A 103 7.49 33.82 -7.99
N VAL A 104 7.36 35.00 -8.61
CA VAL A 104 8.23 36.15 -8.38
C VAL A 104 7.52 37.26 -7.61
N ARG A 105 8.28 38.07 -6.88
CA ARG A 105 7.76 39.23 -6.15
C ARG A 105 8.57 40.48 -6.44
N LEU A 106 7.88 41.61 -6.36
CA LEU A 106 8.48 42.94 -6.46
C LEU A 106 8.87 43.43 -5.07
N GLU A 107 10.12 43.86 -4.87
CA GLU A 107 10.53 44.59 -3.66
C GLU A 107 10.94 46.03 -4.01
N LEU A 108 10.47 46.97 -3.19
CA LEU A 108 10.89 48.38 -3.21
C LEU A 108 11.82 48.62 -2.02
N LYS A 109 13.06 49.06 -2.29
CA LYS A 109 13.99 49.50 -1.26
C LYS A 109 14.21 51.00 -1.38
N GLU A 110 14.14 51.73 -0.27
CA GLU A 110 14.40 53.17 -0.26
C GLU A 110 15.76 53.50 -0.90
N GLY A 111 15.74 54.29 -1.98
CA GLY A 111 16.95 54.71 -2.70
C GLY A 111 17.44 53.77 -3.82
N SER A 112 16.79 52.63 -4.06
CA SER A 112 17.03 51.80 -5.27
C SER A 112 15.71 51.44 -5.93
N GLY A 113 15.62 51.53 -7.26
CA GLY A 113 14.42 51.17 -8.02
C GLY A 113 13.90 49.75 -7.72
N PRO A 114 12.67 49.39 -8.19
CA PRO A 114 12.10 48.08 -7.94
C PRO A 114 13.00 46.96 -8.42
N LYS A 115 12.97 45.86 -7.67
CA LYS A 115 13.71 44.65 -8.01
C LYS A 115 12.79 43.44 -7.93
N VAL A 116 12.96 42.52 -8.88
CA VAL A 116 12.20 41.27 -8.96
C VAL A 116 13.02 40.13 -8.39
N PHE A 117 12.39 39.36 -7.50
CA PHE A 117 13.02 38.21 -6.84
C PHE A 117 12.16 36.96 -7.03
N SER A 118 12.78 35.81 -7.27
CA SER A 118 12.10 34.52 -7.13
C SER A 118 11.83 34.21 -5.65
N VAL A 119 10.72 33.53 -5.38
CA VAL A 119 10.32 33.13 -4.03
C VAL A 119 10.67 31.67 -3.73
N SER A 120 10.86 30.85 -4.77
CA SER A 120 11.09 29.41 -4.69
C SER A 120 12.57 28.99 -4.70
N GLY A 121 13.51 29.91 -4.94
CA GLY A 121 14.92 29.58 -5.22
C GLY A 121 15.95 29.96 -4.14
N THR A 122 17.10 29.29 -4.18
CA THR A 122 18.33 29.54 -3.37
C THR A 122 19.03 30.87 -3.67
N GLN A 123 18.51 31.68 -4.59
CA GLN A 123 19.05 32.98 -4.96
C GLN A 123 18.44 34.10 -4.12
N HIS A 124 19.26 34.75 -3.29
CA HIS A 124 18.92 36.02 -2.64
C HIS A 124 19.20 37.26 -3.53
N ARG A 125 19.49 37.07 -4.82
CA ARG A 125 19.83 38.15 -5.76
C ARG A 125 18.64 38.48 -6.67
N PRO A 126 18.44 39.76 -7.02
CA PRO A 126 17.40 40.17 -7.95
C PRO A 126 17.73 39.72 -9.37
N TRP A 127 16.71 39.46 -10.16
CA TRP A 127 16.86 39.16 -11.58
C TRP A 127 17.27 40.40 -12.36
N GLU A 128 18.38 40.30 -13.09
CA GLU A 128 18.97 41.43 -13.83
C GLU A 128 18.19 41.77 -15.11
N CYS A 129 17.33 40.88 -15.61
CA CYS A 129 16.45 41.14 -16.77
C CYS A 129 15.30 42.13 -16.50
N PHE A 130 15.02 42.51 -15.25
CA PHE A 130 13.92 43.42 -14.91
C PHE A 130 14.45 44.83 -14.59
N VAL A 131 15.10 45.46 -15.57
CA VAL A 131 15.60 46.84 -15.47
C VAL A 131 14.50 47.81 -15.86
N LEU A 132 14.25 48.84 -15.04
CA LEU A 132 13.36 49.93 -15.43
C LEU A 132 14.08 50.95 -16.32
N GLY A 133 13.39 51.43 -17.33
CA GLY A 133 13.85 52.54 -18.16
C GLY A 133 12.87 52.85 -19.29
N ASP A 134 13.34 53.63 -20.26
CA ASP A 134 12.51 54.20 -21.33
C ASP A 134 12.68 53.44 -22.67
N ASP A 135 13.60 52.47 -22.77
CA ASP A 135 13.75 51.60 -23.94
C ASP A 135 12.63 50.54 -23.98
N GLU A 136 11.62 50.79 -24.82
CA GLU A 136 10.43 49.94 -24.94
C GLU A 136 10.71 48.48 -25.33
N ASP A 137 11.89 48.16 -25.87
CA ASP A 137 12.29 46.81 -26.29
C ASP A 137 13.15 46.11 -25.21
N HIS A 138 14.07 46.82 -24.56
CA HIS A 138 15.07 46.23 -23.66
C HIS A 138 14.86 46.51 -22.17
N GLU A 139 14.00 47.46 -21.81
CA GLU A 139 13.75 47.89 -20.43
C GLU A 139 12.25 47.84 -20.10
N TRP A 140 11.88 47.68 -18.83
CA TRP A 140 10.48 47.56 -18.42
C TRP A 140 9.94 48.91 -17.98
N ALA A 141 8.76 49.29 -18.45
CA ALA A 141 8.02 50.35 -17.77
C ALA A 141 7.48 49.82 -16.42
N TRP A 142 7.36 50.71 -15.43
CA TRP A 142 6.82 50.33 -14.11
C TRP A 142 5.49 49.57 -14.22
N ALA A 143 4.57 50.08 -15.05
CA ALA A 143 3.26 49.49 -15.25
C ALA A 143 3.33 48.10 -15.92
N GLU A 144 4.26 47.88 -16.85
CA GLU A 144 4.46 46.56 -17.49
C GLU A 144 4.94 45.53 -16.47
N LEU A 145 5.89 45.93 -15.61
CA LEU A 145 6.45 45.06 -14.58
C LEU A 145 5.41 44.67 -13.52
N GLU A 146 4.63 45.64 -13.05
CA GLU A 146 3.53 45.42 -12.13
C GLU A 146 2.44 44.51 -12.73
N HIS A 147 2.17 44.66 -14.04
CA HIS A 147 1.23 43.82 -14.76
C HIS A 147 1.74 42.38 -14.89
N PHE A 148 3.02 42.19 -15.24
CA PHE A 148 3.63 40.85 -15.34
C PHE A 148 3.64 40.11 -13.99
N VAL A 149 4.07 40.79 -12.92
CA VAL A 149 4.10 40.23 -11.56
C VAL A 149 2.68 39.92 -11.06
N SER A 150 1.69 40.74 -11.36
CA SER A 150 0.30 40.47 -10.91
C SER A 150 -0.39 39.36 -11.69
N LYS A 151 -0.11 39.18 -12.99
CA LYS A 151 -0.79 38.19 -13.85
C LYS A 151 -0.18 36.80 -13.82
N GLN A 152 1.03 36.62 -13.28
CA GLN A 152 1.65 35.30 -13.11
C GLN A 152 0.73 34.29 -12.40
N TRP A 153 -0.10 34.80 -11.48
CA TRP A 153 -0.98 33.99 -10.64
C TRP A 153 -2.06 33.28 -11.43
N MET A 154 -2.43 33.79 -12.60
CA MET A 154 -3.38 33.12 -13.50
C MET A 154 -2.92 31.70 -13.87
N PHE A 155 -1.63 31.39 -13.76
CA PHE A 155 -1.02 30.14 -14.20
C PHE A 155 -0.20 29.44 -13.11
N SER A 156 -0.24 29.96 -11.88
CA SER A 156 0.68 29.58 -10.79
C SER A 156 -0.02 29.23 -9.48
N ALA A 157 -1.15 28.52 -9.56
CA ALA A 157 -1.83 28.01 -8.36
C ALA A 157 -0.98 26.99 -7.59
N PHE A 158 -1.18 26.95 -6.28
CA PHE A 158 -0.44 26.08 -5.38
C PHE A 158 -0.73 24.59 -5.62
N THR A 159 0.25 23.72 -5.34
CA THR A 159 0.13 22.27 -5.41
C THR A 159 0.54 21.66 -4.07
N PHE A 160 -0.33 20.85 -3.48
CA PHE A 160 -0.11 20.18 -2.19
C PHE A 160 0.77 18.94 -2.36
N ASP A 161 2.00 18.97 -1.87
CA ASP A 161 2.83 17.76 -1.76
C ASP A 161 2.53 17.03 -0.46
N THR A 162 1.93 15.84 -0.53
CA THR A 162 1.61 15.05 0.66
C THR A 162 2.86 14.55 1.40
N ARG A 163 4.06 14.55 0.79
CA ARG A 163 5.31 14.21 1.49
C ARG A 163 5.77 15.34 2.42
N SER A 164 5.40 16.59 2.12
CA SER A 164 5.69 17.74 2.97
C SER A 164 4.44 18.21 3.70
N PHE A 165 4.49 18.22 5.03
CA PHE A 165 3.31 18.61 5.81
C PHE A 165 3.07 20.13 5.83
N MET A 166 4.08 20.97 5.52
CA MET A 166 4.02 22.42 5.73
C MET A 166 4.44 23.22 4.48
N ALA A 167 3.69 24.28 4.17
CA ALA A 167 4.00 25.21 3.08
C ALA A 167 3.88 26.69 3.49
N ILE A 168 4.77 27.55 3.00
CA ILE A 168 4.71 29.00 3.18
C ILE A 168 4.45 29.63 1.82
N LEU A 169 3.35 30.38 1.69
CA LEU A 169 2.81 30.90 0.44
C LEU A 169 2.76 32.44 0.47
N LEU A 170 2.94 33.05 -0.70
CA LEU A 170 2.71 34.49 -0.87
C LEU A 170 1.22 34.81 -0.74
N GLN A 171 0.91 36.01 -0.23
CA GLN A 171 -0.47 36.48 0.01
C GLN A 171 -1.37 36.32 -1.23
N ASP A 172 -0.82 36.56 -2.41
CA ASP A 172 -1.56 36.53 -3.68
C ASP A 172 -1.60 35.15 -4.35
N CYS A 173 -0.94 34.13 -3.77
CA CYS A 173 -0.89 32.79 -4.33
C CYS A 173 -2.29 32.17 -4.42
N PRO A 174 -2.78 31.81 -5.63
CA PRO A 174 -4.05 31.12 -5.79
C PRO A 174 -4.03 29.75 -5.17
N LEU A 175 -5.10 29.42 -4.44
CA LEU A 175 -5.29 28.10 -3.87
C LEU A 175 -6.18 27.27 -4.81
N PRO A 176 -5.86 26.00 -5.04
CA PRO A 176 -6.52 25.16 -6.04
C PRO A 176 -7.88 24.60 -5.59
N TYR A 177 -8.66 25.43 -4.91
CA TYR A 177 -9.96 25.07 -4.36
C TYR A 177 -11.09 25.56 -5.25
N PHE A 178 -12.15 24.76 -5.37
CA PHE A 178 -13.39 25.18 -6.01
C PHE A 178 -14.59 24.91 -5.11
N LYS A 179 -15.65 25.72 -5.26
CA LYS A 179 -16.84 25.62 -4.42
C LYS A 179 -17.71 24.45 -4.87
N LEU A 180 -18.03 23.56 -3.93
CA LEU A 180 -18.99 22.45 -4.13
C LEU A 180 -20.45 22.86 -3.82
N GLY A 181 -20.78 24.16 -3.89
CA GLY A 181 -22.14 24.65 -3.68
C GLY A 181 -22.63 24.79 -2.22
N GLY A 182 -21.75 24.67 -1.22
CA GLY A 182 -22.09 24.84 0.21
C GLY A 182 -21.43 26.06 0.87
N MET A 183 -22.17 26.76 1.75
CA MET A 183 -21.63 27.79 2.66
C MET A 183 -20.75 27.15 3.76
N ALA A 184 -19.98 27.97 4.49
CA ALA A 184 -19.17 27.54 5.63
C ALA A 184 -19.97 26.64 6.59
N ILE A 185 -19.44 25.45 6.89
CA ILE A 185 -20.22 24.37 7.54
C ILE A 185 -20.10 24.44 9.07
N GLY A 186 -19.09 25.16 9.59
CA GLY A 186 -18.95 25.41 11.02
C GLY A 186 -17.81 26.38 11.35
N GLY A 187 -18.00 27.19 12.39
CA GLY A 187 -17.00 28.10 12.93
C GLY A 187 -16.89 27.93 14.44
N GLY A 188 -15.71 27.55 14.91
CA GLY A 188 -15.35 27.57 16.32
C GLY A 188 -14.69 28.90 16.70
N HIS A 189 -14.38 29.07 17.98
CA HIS A 189 -13.70 30.27 18.49
C HIS A 189 -12.29 30.48 17.90
N PHE A 190 -11.66 29.41 17.43
CA PHE A 190 -10.27 29.40 16.97
C PHE A 190 -10.12 29.18 15.45
N GLY A 191 -11.22 29.11 14.69
CA GLY A 191 -11.15 28.95 13.24
C GLY A 191 -12.46 28.60 12.54
N LYS A 192 -12.47 28.77 11.22
CA LYS A 192 -13.58 28.44 10.32
C LYS A 192 -13.23 27.24 9.45
N VAL A 193 -14.18 26.34 9.25
CA VAL A 193 -14.00 25.15 8.39
C VAL A 193 -14.84 25.29 7.13
N PHE A 194 -14.19 25.12 5.99
CA PHE A 194 -14.80 25.17 4.66
C PHE A 194 -14.76 23.79 4.00
N LYS A 195 -15.89 23.36 3.43
CA LYS A 195 -15.91 22.21 2.50
C LYS A 195 -15.61 22.72 1.11
N LEU A 196 -14.52 22.22 0.53
CA LEU A 196 -14.04 22.63 -0.78
C LEU A 196 -13.72 21.39 -1.63
N GLY A 197 -13.82 21.55 -2.95
CA GLY A 197 -13.27 20.60 -3.89
C GLY A 197 -11.80 20.92 -4.13
N LEU A 198 -10.97 19.88 -4.18
CA LEU A 198 -9.56 19.95 -4.53
C LEU A 198 -9.30 19.00 -5.71
N ARG A 199 -8.83 19.54 -6.83
CA ARG A 199 -8.53 18.73 -8.02
C ARG A 199 -7.30 17.87 -7.77
N ALA A 200 -7.33 16.62 -8.23
CA ALA A 200 -6.26 15.65 -8.03
C ALA A 200 -4.91 16.12 -8.59
N GLU A 201 -4.92 16.89 -9.66
CA GLU A 201 -3.73 17.49 -10.30
C GLU A 201 -2.94 18.45 -9.40
N HIS A 202 -3.58 18.97 -8.34
CA HIS A 202 -2.96 19.84 -7.34
C HIS A 202 -2.58 19.07 -6.06
N ILE A 203 -2.48 17.74 -6.11
CA ILE A 203 -2.00 16.88 -5.01
C ILE A 203 -0.90 15.95 -5.53
N ILE A 204 0.22 15.85 -4.80
CA ILE A 204 1.35 14.95 -5.13
C ILE A 204 1.52 13.90 -4.02
N PRO A 205 1.63 12.59 -4.32
CA PRO A 205 1.53 12.00 -5.66
C PRO A 205 0.09 12.10 -6.20
N GLN A 206 -0.03 12.20 -7.54
CA GLN A 206 -1.33 12.37 -8.20
C GLN A 206 -2.22 11.14 -7.99
N SER A 207 -3.48 11.39 -7.67
CA SER A 207 -4.54 10.40 -7.45
C SER A 207 -5.57 10.49 -8.59
N SER A 208 -6.38 9.45 -8.81
CA SER A 208 -7.26 9.34 -9.99
C SER A 208 -8.60 10.09 -9.89
N ARG A 209 -8.86 10.94 -8.87
CA ARG A 209 -10.17 11.64 -8.67
C ARG A 209 -10.07 13.02 -8.01
N VAL A 210 -11.11 13.84 -8.15
CA VAL A 210 -11.37 15.03 -7.31
C VAL A 210 -11.54 14.62 -5.84
N HIS A 211 -10.89 15.35 -4.94
CA HIS A 211 -11.00 15.15 -3.48
C HIS A 211 -11.93 16.19 -2.86
N GLU A 212 -12.91 15.74 -2.07
CA GLU A 212 -13.59 16.62 -1.13
C GLU A 212 -12.68 16.84 0.09
N VAL A 213 -12.41 18.10 0.44
CA VAL A 213 -11.53 18.46 1.56
C VAL A 213 -12.22 19.42 2.54
N ALA A 214 -11.80 19.34 3.80
CA ALA A 214 -12.09 20.34 4.82
C ALA A 214 -10.87 21.25 5.01
N VAL A 215 -11.03 22.55 4.80
CA VAL A 215 -9.99 23.56 5.06
C VAL A 215 -10.34 24.30 6.35
N LYS A 216 -9.54 24.11 7.40
CA LYS A 216 -9.65 24.81 8.68
C LYS A 216 -8.74 26.04 8.65
N GLN A 217 -9.32 27.22 8.54
CA GLN A 217 -8.61 28.50 8.66
C GLN A 217 -8.63 28.95 10.12
N LEU A 218 -7.46 29.14 10.72
CA LEU A 218 -7.34 29.66 12.08
C LEU A 218 -7.68 31.15 12.12
N HIS A 219 -8.44 31.54 13.14
CA HIS A 219 -8.73 32.92 13.49
C HIS A 219 -8.83 33.01 15.01
N VAL A 220 -8.27 34.06 15.62
CA VAL A 220 -8.42 34.29 17.06
C VAL A 220 -8.86 35.73 17.29
N ASP A 221 -10.06 35.91 17.82
CA ASP A 221 -10.63 37.23 18.10
C ASP A 221 -9.77 38.00 19.10
N GLY A 222 -9.15 39.09 18.65
CA GLY A 222 -8.35 39.98 19.50
C GLY A 222 -6.93 39.50 19.84
N ALA A 223 -6.46 38.39 19.24
CA ALA A 223 -5.07 37.97 19.36
C ALA A 223 -4.16 38.77 18.42
N ASN A 224 -2.90 38.96 18.85
CA ASN A 224 -1.86 39.47 17.96
C ASN A 224 -1.32 38.35 17.05
N ASP A 225 -0.59 38.72 15.99
CA ASP A 225 -0.02 37.77 15.02
C ASP A 225 0.95 36.76 15.66
N GLN A 226 1.62 37.13 16.75
CA GLN A 226 2.56 36.23 17.45
C GLN A 226 1.82 35.09 18.16
N ASP A 227 0.69 35.39 18.78
CA ASP A 227 -0.17 34.41 19.44
C ASP A 227 -0.75 33.45 18.41
N LEU A 228 -1.28 33.97 17.29
CA LEU A 228 -1.81 33.15 16.18
C LEU A 228 -0.75 32.21 15.60
N THR A 229 0.47 32.72 15.38
CA THR A 229 1.61 31.92 14.89
C THR A 229 2.02 30.84 15.90
N SER A 230 2.00 31.14 17.20
CA SER A 230 2.27 30.17 18.26
C SER A 230 1.24 29.04 18.27
N PHE A 231 -0.04 29.35 18.08
CA PHE A 231 -1.11 28.36 18.00
C PHE A 231 -0.97 27.46 16.78
N PHE A 232 -0.80 28.08 15.62
CA PHE A 232 -0.61 27.37 14.37
C PHE A 232 0.55 26.38 14.46
N ASN A 233 1.69 26.79 15.01
CA ASN A 233 2.85 25.90 15.17
C ASN A 233 2.58 24.72 16.11
N LYS A 234 1.87 24.93 17.22
CA LYS A 234 1.53 23.84 18.17
C LYS A 234 0.57 22.84 17.55
N GLU A 235 -0.47 23.32 16.86
CA GLU A 235 -1.43 22.45 16.19
C GLU A 235 -0.75 21.70 15.03
N ARG A 236 0.09 22.38 14.25
CA ARG A 236 0.91 21.77 13.18
C ARG A 236 1.76 20.63 13.70
N ILE A 237 2.53 20.82 14.77
CA ILE A 237 3.37 19.77 15.35
C ILE A 237 2.52 18.56 15.78
N THR A 238 1.38 18.82 16.40
CA THR A 238 0.49 17.76 16.90
C THR A 238 -0.11 16.95 15.74
N LEU A 239 -0.60 17.61 14.69
CA LEU A 239 -1.14 16.96 13.50
C LEU A 239 -0.06 16.20 12.72
N GLU A 240 1.16 16.73 12.68
CA GLU A 240 2.31 16.06 12.08
C GLU A 240 2.66 14.77 12.85
N THR A 241 2.62 14.79 14.18
CA THR A 241 2.80 13.60 15.03
C THR A 241 1.69 12.58 14.78
N MET A 242 0.41 13.00 14.76
CA MET A 242 -0.71 12.10 14.45
C MET A 242 -0.56 11.44 13.09
N ARG A 243 -0.10 12.20 12.09
CA ARG A 243 0.17 11.70 10.74
C ARG A 243 1.27 10.62 10.74
N LYS A 244 2.33 10.78 11.54
CA LYS A 244 3.43 9.81 11.66
C LYS A 244 3.04 8.52 12.38
N LEU A 245 2.05 8.57 13.28
CA LEU A 245 1.52 7.38 13.97
C LEU A 245 0.73 6.43 13.05
N ASP A 246 0.30 6.92 11.87
CA ASP A 246 -0.36 6.18 10.79
C ASP A 246 -1.57 5.30 11.18
N HIS A 247 -2.28 5.65 12.24
CA HIS A 247 -3.42 4.88 12.73
C HIS A 247 -4.75 5.25 12.03
N CYS A 248 -5.62 4.28 11.74
CA CYS A 248 -6.87 4.53 11.00
C CYS A 248 -7.91 5.38 11.77
N HIS A 249 -7.94 5.27 13.10
CA HIS A 249 -8.82 6.07 13.98
C HIS A 249 -8.25 7.44 14.39
N LEU A 250 -7.14 7.89 13.81
CA LEU A 250 -6.57 9.23 14.03
C LEU A 250 -6.58 10.02 12.72
N ILE A 251 -7.00 11.29 12.76
CA ILE A 251 -7.10 12.09 11.53
C ILE A 251 -5.73 12.27 10.86
N LYS A 252 -5.71 12.04 9.55
CA LYS A 252 -4.53 12.23 8.70
C LYS A 252 -4.67 13.53 7.93
N ALA A 253 -4.16 14.63 8.50
CA ALA A 253 -4.16 15.93 7.84
C ALA A 253 -3.33 15.87 6.54
N ILE A 254 -3.86 16.44 5.46
CA ILE A 254 -3.25 16.45 4.13
C ILE A 254 -2.05 17.40 4.13
N SER A 255 -2.22 18.63 4.61
CA SER A 255 -1.20 19.68 4.63
C SER A 255 -1.56 20.82 5.57
N ALA A 256 -0.57 21.63 5.95
CA ALA A 256 -0.69 22.90 6.65
C ALA A 256 -0.02 24.00 5.82
N TYR A 257 -0.60 25.21 5.79
CA TYR A 257 0.03 26.32 5.08
C TYR A 257 -0.16 27.69 5.74
N GLU A 258 0.82 28.55 5.53
CA GLU A 258 0.74 30.00 5.80
C GLU A 258 0.57 30.73 4.47
N ARG A 259 -0.39 31.64 4.36
CA ARG A 259 -0.55 32.50 3.18
C ARG A 259 -0.75 33.95 3.62
N GLY A 260 0.35 34.70 3.64
CA GLY A 260 0.40 36.04 4.26
C GLY A 260 -0.04 36.01 5.72
N SER A 261 -1.20 36.58 6.08
CA SER A 261 -1.76 36.50 7.45
C SER A 261 -2.62 35.25 7.71
N GLU A 262 -2.97 34.49 6.67
CA GLU A 262 -3.79 33.29 6.81
C GLU A 262 -2.97 32.10 7.33
N ARG A 263 -3.57 31.30 8.22
CA ARG A 263 -2.98 30.08 8.77
C ARG A 263 -4.00 28.96 8.67
N CYS A 264 -3.71 27.93 7.89
CA CYS A 264 -4.72 26.94 7.49
C CYS A 264 -4.22 25.50 7.58
N PHE A 265 -5.15 24.58 7.83
CA PHE A 265 -4.95 23.13 7.77
C PHE A 265 -5.94 22.50 6.80
N VAL A 266 -5.47 21.52 6.04
CA VAL A 266 -6.25 20.80 5.03
C VAL A 266 -6.45 19.37 5.49
N PHE A 267 -7.69 18.90 5.52
CA PHE A 267 -8.07 17.57 5.96
C PHE A 267 -8.92 16.86 4.89
N PRO A 268 -8.93 15.52 4.87
CA PRO A 268 -9.94 14.77 4.13
C PRO A 268 -11.34 15.13 4.62
N TRP A 269 -12.32 15.25 3.71
CA TRP A 269 -13.71 15.52 4.10
C TRP A 269 -14.38 14.27 4.70
N ALA A 270 -14.95 14.42 5.90
CA ALA A 270 -15.73 13.37 6.56
C ALA A 270 -17.16 13.34 6.02
N THR A 271 -17.40 12.50 5.01
CA THR A 271 -18.71 12.37 4.34
C THR A 271 -19.84 11.96 5.29
N GLY A 272 -19.53 11.30 6.40
CA GLY A 272 -20.49 10.88 7.41
C GLY A 272 -20.81 11.94 8.46
N GLY A 273 -20.14 13.10 8.49
CA GLY A 273 -20.30 14.12 9.53
C GLY A 273 -19.51 13.80 10.80
N ASN A 274 -20.00 14.23 11.96
CA ASN A 274 -19.42 13.89 13.27
C ASN A 274 -20.29 12.88 14.06
N LEU A 275 -19.75 12.36 15.16
CA LEU A 275 -20.43 11.34 15.97
C LEU A 275 -21.75 11.84 16.59
N ARG A 276 -21.84 13.14 16.95
CA ARG A 276 -23.10 13.74 17.42
C ARG A 276 -24.18 13.69 16.35
N GLU A 277 -23.83 14.07 15.12
CA GLU A 277 -24.74 14.04 13.98
C GLU A 277 -25.15 12.61 13.63
N LEU A 278 -24.21 11.65 13.74
CA LEU A 278 -24.53 10.23 13.58
C LEU A 278 -25.59 9.79 14.59
N TRP A 279 -25.47 10.23 15.85
CA TRP A 279 -26.45 9.90 16.88
C TRP A 279 -27.85 10.47 16.61
N ASN A 280 -27.92 11.61 15.91
CA ASN A 280 -29.17 12.30 15.61
C ASN A 280 -29.90 11.74 14.35
N ARG A 281 -29.27 10.85 13.57
CA ARG A 281 -29.89 10.28 12.35
C ARG A 281 -30.95 9.22 12.71
N GLY A 282 -32.16 9.38 12.16
CA GLY A 282 -33.42 8.78 12.63
C GLY A 282 -33.68 7.30 12.38
N THR A 283 -32.69 6.49 11.97
CA THR A 283 -32.84 5.03 11.93
C THR A 283 -31.49 4.39 12.24
N GLY A 284 -31.31 3.90 13.47
CA GLY A 284 -30.18 3.06 13.81
C GLY A 284 -30.13 1.82 12.89
N PRO A 285 -28.94 1.31 12.53
CA PRO A 285 -28.84 0.09 11.74
C PRO A 285 -29.36 -1.12 12.53
N THR A 286 -29.61 -2.23 11.83
CA THR A 286 -30.06 -3.49 12.46
C THR A 286 -29.17 -3.85 13.65
N ARG A 287 -29.78 -4.22 14.80
CA ARG A 287 -29.14 -4.32 16.13
C ARG A 287 -27.80 -5.10 16.15
N ARG A 288 -27.56 -5.97 15.17
CA ARG A 288 -26.42 -6.89 15.13
C ARG A 288 -25.21 -6.38 14.34
N GLU A 289 -25.43 -5.76 13.19
CA GLU A 289 -24.34 -5.16 12.39
C GLU A 289 -23.78 -3.93 13.09
N THR A 290 -24.66 -3.11 13.69
CA THR A 290 -24.29 -1.95 14.51
C THR A 290 -23.44 -2.33 15.71
N MET A 291 -23.74 -3.47 16.35
CA MET A 291 -23.04 -3.89 17.57
C MET A 291 -21.59 -4.27 17.28
N ARG A 292 -21.35 -5.09 16.26
CA ARG A 292 -19.99 -5.50 15.85
C ARG A 292 -19.16 -4.28 15.44
N TRP A 293 -19.74 -3.47 14.56
CA TRP A 293 -19.15 -2.19 14.18
C TRP A 293 -18.77 -1.35 15.39
N ALA A 294 -19.69 -1.17 16.35
CA ALA A 294 -19.44 -0.35 17.53
C ALA A 294 -18.28 -0.87 18.38
N TRP A 295 -18.14 -2.19 18.55
CA TRP A 295 -16.99 -2.77 19.26
C TRP A 295 -15.68 -2.47 18.56
N ASP A 296 -15.62 -2.63 17.23
CA ASP A 296 -14.43 -2.31 16.43
C ASP A 296 -14.08 -0.83 16.58
N GLN A 297 -15.08 0.07 16.55
CA GLN A 297 -14.85 1.50 16.72
C GLN A 297 -14.37 1.84 18.14
N ILE A 298 -14.95 1.26 19.19
CA ILE A 298 -14.55 1.54 20.59
C ILE A 298 -13.12 1.05 20.81
N GLN A 299 -12.77 -0.14 20.30
CA GLN A 299 -11.42 -0.68 20.40
C GLN A 299 -10.43 0.23 19.67
N GLY A 300 -10.70 0.54 18.40
CA GLY A 300 -9.80 1.33 17.56
C GLY A 300 -9.63 2.79 18.01
N LEU A 301 -10.70 3.45 18.49
CA LEU A 301 -10.61 4.78 19.11
C LEU A 301 -9.70 4.75 20.35
N THR A 302 -9.88 3.73 21.20
CA THR A 302 -9.09 3.58 22.44
C THR A 302 -7.62 3.29 22.14
N GLU A 303 -7.35 2.46 21.13
CA GLU A 303 -6.00 2.15 20.65
C GLU A 303 -5.32 3.39 20.07
N GLY A 304 -5.98 4.11 19.16
CA GLY A 304 -5.46 5.32 18.55
C GLY A 304 -5.10 6.39 19.59
N ILE A 305 -5.98 6.64 20.57
CA ILE A 305 -5.69 7.59 21.65
C ILE A 305 -4.55 7.09 22.55
N THR A 306 -4.44 5.78 22.77
CA THR A 306 -3.31 5.17 23.49
C THR A 306 -1.98 5.41 22.77
N MET A 307 -1.96 5.30 21.43
CA MET A 307 -0.77 5.63 20.62
C MET A 307 -0.42 7.11 20.71
N LEU A 308 -1.41 8.00 20.57
CA LEU A 308 -1.21 9.44 20.74
C LEU A 308 -0.59 9.79 22.11
N HIS A 309 -1.04 9.09 23.16
CA HIS A 309 -0.50 9.26 24.51
C HIS A 309 0.94 8.80 24.67
N LYS A 310 1.45 7.85 23.86
CA LYS A 310 2.84 7.37 23.94
C LYS A 310 3.83 8.48 23.55
N ASP A 311 3.52 9.28 22.55
CA ASP A 311 4.37 10.38 22.06
C ASP A 311 4.26 11.66 22.92
N ASN A 312 4.01 11.49 24.22
CA ASN A 312 3.81 12.57 25.19
C ASN A 312 2.75 13.61 24.78
N THR A 313 1.84 13.23 23.89
CA THR A 313 0.79 14.08 23.34
C THR A 313 -0.54 13.75 24.02
N ARG A 314 -1.40 14.76 24.19
CA ARG A 314 -2.77 14.61 24.71
C ARG A 314 -3.74 15.26 23.74
N HIS A 315 -4.98 14.80 23.73
CA HIS A 315 -6.03 15.44 22.94
C HIS A 315 -6.55 16.70 23.66
N GLY A 316 -6.96 16.56 24.92
CA GLY A 316 -7.36 17.66 25.80
C GLY A 316 -8.74 18.28 25.57
N ASP A 317 -9.39 18.03 24.44
CA ASP A 317 -10.78 18.42 24.15
C ASP A 317 -11.60 17.28 23.50
N LEU A 318 -11.54 16.06 24.03
CA LEU A 318 -12.33 14.95 23.47
C LEU A 318 -13.82 15.20 23.70
N LYS A 319 -14.60 15.18 22.62
CA LYS A 319 -16.06 15.29 22.62
C LYS A 319 -16.63 14.65 21.33
N PRO A 320 -17.93 14.32 21.27
CA PRO A 320 -18.51 13.66 20.10
C PRO A 320 -18.34 14.45 18.79
N GLU A 321 -18.31 15.77 18.86
CA GLU A 321 -18.13 16.66 17.71
C GLU A 321 -16.70 16.56 17.12
N ASN A 322 -15.72 16.10 17.92
CA ASN A 322 -14.32 15.90 17.53
C ASN A 322 -14.04 14.46 17.07
N ILE A 323 -15.07 13.62 16.91
CA ILE A 323 -14.95 12.28 16.32
C ILE A 323 -15.73 12.29 15.00
N LEU A 324 -14.99 12.22 13.89
CA LEU A 324 -15.50 12.32 12.53
C LEU A 324 -15.87 10.94 11.96
N VAL A 325 -16.81 10.90 11.02
CA VAL A 325 -17.30 9.67 10.40
C VAL A 325 -16.92 9.63 8.91
N PHE A 326 -16.08 8.68 8.52
CA PHE A 326 -15.63 8.49 7.13
C PHE A 326 -16.34 7.30 6.47
N GLY A 327 -17.06 7.53 5.37
CA GLY A 327 -17.71 6.45 4.61
C GLY A 327 -16.71 5.60 3.84
N ASN A 328 -16.86 4.27 3.85
CA ASN A 328 -16.06 3.35 3.04
C ASN A 328 -16.89 2.89 1.83
N GLU A 329 -16.43 3.17 0.60
CA GLU A 329 -16.94 2.52 -0.61
C GLU A 329 -16.62 1.01 -0.51
N GLY A 330 -17.50 0.22 0.11
CA GLY A 330 -17.48 -1.25 0.06
C GLY A 330 -17.21 -2.04 1.36
N LYS A 331 -17.11 -1.43 2.56
CA LYS A 331 -16.85 -2.18 3.82
C LYS A 331 -17.99 -2.17 4.86
N THR A 332 -18.66 -1.05 5.15
CA THR A 332 -19.85 -0.98 6.05
C THR A 332 -20.74 0.23 5.72
N LYS A 333 -22.05 0.19 6.03
CA LYS A 333 -22.97 1.34 5.83
C LYS A 333 -22.76 2.50 6.82
N LEU A 334 -22.00 2.29 7.90
CA LEU A 334 -21.86 3.24 9.02
C LEU A 334 -20.56 4.06 9.00
N GLY A 335 -19.55 3.63 8.23
CA GLY A 335 -18.26 4.33 8.14
C GLY A 335 -17.31 4.04 9.30
N GLU A 336 -16.17 4.73 9.35
CA GLU A 336 -15.13 4.61 10.38
C GLU A 336 -15.07 5.89 11.23
N LEU A 337 -14.93 5.74 12.55
CA LEU A 337 -14.84 6.84 13.52
C LEU A 337 -13.40 7.30 13.69
N VAL A 338 -13.11 8.56 13.44
CA VAL A 338 -11.75 9.10 13.41
C VAL A 338 -11.64 10.30 14.34
N VAL A 339 -10.70 10.24 15.29
CA VAL A 339 -10.43 11.33 16.22
C VAL A 339 -9.76 12.50 15.48
N ALA A 340 -10.33 13.69 15.62
CA ALA A 340 -9.83 14.94 15.04
C ALA A 340 -9.75 16.06 16.09
N ASP A 341 -9.11 17.18 15.74
CA ASP A 341 -9.07 18.41 16.55
C ASP A 341 -8.36 18.29 17.93
N VAL A 342 -7.12 17.80 17.91
CA VAL A 342 -6.23 17.56 19.07
C VAL A 342 -5.58 18.81 19.69
N GLY A 343 -5.80 20.01 19.15
CA GLY A 343 -4.76 21.06 19.12
C GLY A 343 -4.81 22.25 20.10
N ILE A 344 -5.90 22.55 20.82
CA ILE A 344 -6.05 23.90 21.45
C ILE A 344 -6.44 23.87 22.95
N ALA A 345 -6.51 22.69 23.57
CA ALA A 345 -7.08 22.48 24.91
C ALA A 345 -6.52 23.35 26.06
N LYS A 346 -5.24 23.76 26.00
CA LYS A 346 -4.62 24.59 27.07
C LYS A 346 -5.17 26.02 27.09
N TYR A 347 -5.43 26.62 25.94
CA TYR A 347 -5.91 28.00 25.84
C TYR A 347 -7.45 28.09 25.94
N HIS A 348 -8.19 27.08 25.46
CA HIS A 348 -9.63 26.95 25.72
C HIS A 348 -9.96 27.09 27.22
N ALA A 349 -9.12 26.52 28.10
CA ALA A 349 -9.30 26.63 29.55
C ALA A 349 -9.01 28.04 30.08
N ASP A 350 -7.95 28.70 29.61
CA ASP A 350 -7.52 30.03 30.07
C ASP A 350 -8.43 31.15 29.55
N GLU A 351 -8.90 31.07 28.30
CA GLU A 351 -9.87 32.02 27.74
C GLU A 351 -11.28 31.85 28.32
N THR A 352 -11.72 30.61 28.56
CA THR A 352 -13.00 30.36 29.23
C THR A 352 -12.97 30.94 30.66
N ALA A 353 -11.82 30.85 31.35
CA ALA A 353 -11.62 31.46 32.66
C ALA A 353 -11.61 33.00 32.61
N LYS A 354 -10.91 33.61 31.63
CA LYS A 354 -10.93 35.08 31.41
C LYS A 354 -12.32 35.60 31.07
N ARG A 355 -13.08 34.92 30.21
CA ARG A 355 -14.46 35.30 29.83
C ARG A 355 -15.46 35.13 30.96
N GLN A 356 -15.26 34.15 31.84
CA GLN A 356 -16.02 34.03 33.09
C GLN A 356 -15.79 35.21 34.02
N ALA A 357 -14.55 35.74 34.08
CA ALA A 357 -14.24 36.96 34.83
C ALA A 357 -14.85 38.23 34.20
N GLU A 358 -15.11 38.23 32.88
CA GLU A 358 -15.64 39.38 32.12
C GLU A 358 -17.17 39.33 31.83
N GLY A 359 -17.89 38.28 32.24
CA GLY A 359 -19.35 38.22 32.15
C GLY A 359 -19.96 38.05 30.75
N LYS A 360 -19.17 37.71 29.71
CA LYS A 360 -19.67 37.51 28.33
C LYS A 360 -20.23 36.08 28.14
N ASN A 361 -21.46 35.96 27.61
CA ASN A 361 -22.10 34.68 27.29
C ASN A 361 -21.92 34.28 25.82
N THR A 362 -21.52 33.03 25.55
CA THR A 362 -21.53 32.42 24.22
C THR A 362 -22.50 31.23 24.18
N THR A 363 -23.02 30.90 22.99
CA THR A 363 -23.93 29.78 22.75
C THR A 363 -23.28 28.40 22.96
N ASN A 364 -21.95 28.28 22.75
CA ASN A 364 -21.17 27.03 22.95
C ASN A 364 -20.66 26.82 24.39
N LYS A 365 -21.18 27.58 25.37
CA LYS A 365 -20.73 27.55 26.78
C LYS A 365 -21.03 26.23 27.51
N TYR A 366 -22.03 25.48 27.06
CA TYR A 366 -22.54 24.29 27.77
C TYR A 366 -21.88 22.97 27.31
N GLU A 367 -21.52 22.82 26.04
CA GLU A 367 -21.09 21.53 25.47
C GLU A 367 -19.62 21.19 25.75
N THR A 368 -18.71 22.18 25.75
CA THR A 368 -17.28 21.97 26.04
C THR A 368 -16.99 21.63 27.51
N MET A 369 -17.84 22.10 28.44
CA MET A 369 -17.68 21.78 29.86
C MET A 369 -18.26 20.40 30.21
N ARG A 370 -19.20 19.89 29.39
CA ARG A 370 -19.96 18.68 29.65
C ARG A 370 -19.09 17.43 29.78
N TYR A 371 -18.14 17.28 28.85
CA TYR A 371 -17.17 16.18 28.76
C TYR A 371 -15.91 16.43 29.61
N GLY A 372 -15.82 17.55 30.32
CA GLY A 372 -14.65 17.93 31.11
C GLY A 372 -14.62 17.28 32.50
N PRO A 373 -13.46 16.82 33.00
CA PRO A 373 -13.33 16.25 34.34
C PRO A 373 -13.37 17.32 35.46
N PRO A 374 -13.57 16.90 36.73
CA PRO A 374 -13.37 17.76 37.88
C PRO A 374 -11.95 18.30 37.96
N LYS A 375 -11.79 19.64 38.04
CA LYS A 375 -10.48 20.32 38.14
C LYS A 375 -10.01 20.58 39.58
N ILE A 376 -10.83 20.27 40.58
CA ILE A 376 -10.73 20.76 41.96
C ILE A 376 -9.60 20.08 42.78
N GLU A 377 -9.06 18.94 42.34
CA GLU A 377 -7.96 18.25 43.05
C GLU A 377 -6.56 18.89 42.86
N LEU A 378 -6.41 19.92 42.01
CA LEU A 378 -5.16 20.67 41.79
C LEU A 378 -5.07 21.88 42.73
N GLY A 379 -5.01 21.63 44.04
CA GLY A 379 -4.76 22.68 45.02
C GLY A 379 -3.31 23.17 44.91
N ILE A 380 -3.08 24.32 44.27
CA ILE A 380 -2.13 25.40 44.63
C ILE A 380 -2.37 26.57 43.63
N PRO A 381 -2.75 27.77 44.08
CA PRO A 381 -2.73 28.97 43.23
C PRO A 381 -1.27 29.34 42.88
N GLY A 382 -0.96 29.50 41.58
CA GLY A 382 0.30 30.11 41.13
C GLY A 382 1.39 29.19 40.58
N LYS A 383 1.16 27.87 40.44
CA LYS A 383 2.02 26.97 39.64
C LYS A 383 1.27 26.44 38.42
N THR A 384 1.74 26.76 37.22
CA THR A 384 1.28 26.12 35.98
C THR A 384 1.76 24.67 35.93
N GLU A 385 1.04 23.75 36.58
CA GLU A 385 1.31 22.31 36.47
C GLU A 385 0.79 21.74 35.14
N THR A 386 1.52 20.76 34.61
CA THR A 386 1.17 20.01 33.40
C THR A 386 -0.08 19.16 33.62
N ILE A 387 -1.19 19.50 32.95
CA ILE A 387 -2.46 18.77 33.02
C ILE A 387 -2.29 17.31 32.55
N SER A 388 -2.78 16.35 33.34
CA SER A 388 -2.62 14.91 33.11
C SER A 388 -3.38 14.38 31.89
N ARG A 389 -2.82 13.37 31.21
CA ARG A 389 -3.49 12.56 30.16
C ARG A 389 -4.75 11.85 30.65
N LYS A 390 -4.94 11.68 31.97
CA LYS A 390 -6.18 11.15 32.57
C LYS A 390 -7.40 12.06 32.37
N TYR A 391 -7.22 13.27 31.84
CA TYR A 391 -8.33 14.12 31.43
C TYR A 391 -9.03 13.53 30.20
N ASP A 392 -8.26 13.08 29.21
CA ASP A 392 -8.79 12.38 28.04
C ASP A 392 -9.53 11.10 28.44
N SER A 393 -9.05 10.39 29.48
CA SER A 393 -9.76 9.21 30.03
C SER A 393 -11.18 9.53 30.44
N TRP A 394 -11.41 10.65 31.14
CA TRP A 394 -12.75 11.04 31.59
C TRP A 394 -13.64 11.43 30.42
N SER A 395 -13.11 12.23 29.51
CA SER A 395 -13.85 12.68 28.32
C SER A 395 -14.25 11.50 27.43
N LEU A 396 -13.35 10.54 27.22
CA LEU A 396 -13.67 9.28 26.54
C LEU A 396 -14.75 8.50 27.28
N GLY A 397 -14.70 8.42 28.62
CA GLY A 397 -15.74 7.77 29.42
C GLY A 397 -17.12 8.39 29.24
N CYS A 398 -17.20 9.73 29.15
CA CYS A 398 -18.45 10.45 28.91
C CYS A 398 -19.01 10.14 27.50
N ILE A 399 -18.14 10.15 26.48
CA ILE A 399 -18.49 9.83 25.09
C ILE A 399 -18.99 8.39 24.98
N LEU A 400 -18.29 7.43 25.60
CA LEU A 400 -18.66 6.02 25.55
C LEU A 400 -19.98 5.72 26.27
N LEU A 401 -20.29 6.41 27.37
CA LEU A 401 -21.61 6.28 28.03
C LEU A 401 -22.73 6.70 27.07
N GLU A 402 -22.62 7.89 26.50
CA GLU A 402 -23.58 8.41 25.52
C GLU A 402 -23.67 7.51 24.28
N PHE A 403 -22.53 6.99 23.80
CA PHE A 403 -22.50 6.06 22.68
C PHE A 403 -23.29 4.77 22.99
N ILE A 404 -23.13 4.21 24.20
CA ILE A 404 -23.87 3.02 24.64
C ILE A 404 -25.37 3.30 24.78
N ILE A 405 -25.76 4.46 25.31
CA ILE A 405 -27.17 4.88 25.38
C ILE A 405 -27.77 4.92 23.97
N TRP A 406 -27.06 5.52 23.01
CA TRP A 406 -27.49 5.56 21.61
C TRP A 406 -27.57 4.16 20.99
N LEU A 407 -26.60 3.28 21.23
CA LEU A 407 -26.61 1.91 20.70
C LEU A 407 -27.81 1.09 21.19
N LEU A 408 -28.26 1.32 22.43
CA LEU A 408 -29.35 0.56 23.04
C LEU A 408 -30.73 1.15 22.76
N ARG A 409 -30.84 2.48 22.74
CA ARG A 409 -32.12 3.21 22.75
C ARG A 409 -32.28 4.20 21.58
N GLY A 410 -31.31 4.23 20.65
CA GLY A 410 -31.31 5.11 19.49
C GLY A 410 -31.29 6.60 19.86
N PRO A 411 -31.66 7.47 18.91
CA PRO A 411 -31.75 8.92 19.13
C PRO A 411 -32.70 9.28 20.29
N THR A 412 -33.80 8.56 20.46
CA THR A 412 -34.79 8.81 21.52
C THR A 412 -34.23 8.62 22.93
N GLY A 413 -33.34 7.65 23.13
CA GLY A 413 -32.69 7.45 24.44
C GLY A 413 -31.71 8.55 24.78
N GLN A 414 -30.96 9.01 23.79
CA GLN A 414 -30.07 10.16 23.88
C GLN A 414 -30.84 11.44 24.24
N GLU A 415 -31.93 11.72 23.53
CA GLU A 415 -32.83 12.85 23.83
C GLU A 415 -33.33 12.80 25.27
N ARG A 416 -33.82 11.64 25.71
CA ARG A 416 -34.31 11.47 27.09
C ARG A 416 -33.21 11.68 28.14
N PHE A 417 -32.02 11.13 27.94
CA PHE A 417 -30.88 11.36 28.83
C PHE A 417 -30.53 12.85 28.94
N ASN A 418 -30.52 13.55 27.81
CA ASN A 418 -30.26 14.98 27.73
C ASN A 418 -31.38 15.80 28.42
N ASP A 419 -32.64 15.45 28.22
CA ASP A 419 -33.80 16.12 28.82
C ASP A 419 -33.85 15.97 30.34
N GLU A 420 -33.64 14.75 30.84
CA GLU A 420 -33.54 14.51 32.28
C GLU A 420 -32.37 15.27 32.89
N GLY A 421 -31.24 15.37 32.17
CA GLY A 421 -30.12 16.21 32.57
C GLY A 421 -30.45 17.70 32.62
N ARG A 422 -31.17 18.22 31.62
CA ARG A 422 -31.62 19.63 31.55
C ARG A 422 -32.60 19.99 32.67
N ASN A 423 -33.44 19.05 33.07
CA ASN A 423 -34.51 19.24 34.05
C ASN A 423 -34.12 18.81 35.49
N ALA A 424 -32.92 18.27 35.69
CA ALA A 424 -32.43 17.85 37.00
C ALA A 424 -32.04 19.04 37.89
N THR A 425 -32.07 18.81 39.20
CA THR A 425 -31.56 19.74 40.22
C THR A 425 -30.50 19.02 41.06
N PRO A 426 -29.20 19.37 40.94
CA PRO A 426 -28.63 20.34 40.00
C PRO A 426 -28.73 19.87 38.53
N ARG A 427 -28.64 20.83 37.60
CA ARG A 427 -28.66 20.57 36.16
C ARG A 427 -27.39 19.82 35.74
N LEU A 428 -27.52 18.88 34.81
CA LEU A 428 -26.41 18.11 34.25
C LEU A 428 -25.60 18.96 33.23
N ASP A 429 -24.94 19.99 33.72
CA ASP A 429 -24.05 20.81 32.89
C ASP A 429 -22.67 20.14 32.72
N SER A 430 -22.32 19.20 33.61
CA SER A 430 -21.15 18.31 33.51
C SER A 430 -21.47 16.94 34.10
N PHE A 431 -20.71 15.90 33.74
CA PHE A 431 -20.94 14.54 34.23
C PHE A 431 -20.62 14.35 35.72
N TRP A 432 -20.26 15.42 36.44
CA TRP A 432 -19.89 15.41 37.84
C TRP A 432 -20.50 16.60 38.58
N ILE A 433 -20.59 16.50 39.91
CA ILE A 433 -20.99 17.59 40.80
C ILE A 433 -19.99 17.73 41.94
N HIS A 434 -19.97 18.90 42.56
CA HIS A 434 -19.18 19.17 43.75
C HIS A 434 -19.98 20.03 44.72
N GLU A 435 -20.28 19.46 45.88
CA GLU A 435 -20.88 20.17 47.00
C GLU A 435 -19.77 20.71 47.90
N SER A 436 -19.99 21.89 48.50
CA SER A 436 -19.04 22.52 49.41
C SER A 436 -18.61 21.53 50.51
N ASN A 437 -17.30 21.29 50.65
CA ASN A 437 -16.67 20.35 51.60
C ASN A 437 -16.76 18.84 51.27
N GLN A 438 -17.14 18.45 50.05
CA GLN A 438 -17.10 17.05 49.60
C GLN A 438 -16.17 16.88 48.39
N PRO A 439 -15.50 15.72 48.21
CA PRO A 439 -14.77 15.46 46.96
C PRO A 439 -15.74 15.46 45.77
N PRO A 440 -15.28 15.79 44.54
CA PRO A 440 -16.13 15.74 43.37
C PRO A 440 -16.67 14.32 43.16
N MET A 441 -17.93 14.23 42.72
CA MET A 441 -18.66 12.96 42.54
C MET A 441 -19.32 12.92 41.16
N LEU A 442 -19.65 11.72 40.69
CA LEU A 442 -20.44 11.53 39.47
C LEU A 442 -21.84 12.12 39.65
N HIS A 443 -22.37 12.77 38.62
CA HIS A 443 -23.68 13.41 38.70
C HIS A 443 -24.79 12.37 38.96
N PRO A 444 -25.81 12.66 39.81
CA PRO A 444 -26.88 11.70 40.13
C PRO A 444 -27.61 11.13 38.91
N VAL A 445 -27.93 11.97 37.92
CA VAL A 445 -28.53 11.53 36.64
C VAL A 445 -27.63 10.51 35.93
N VAL A 446 -26.33 10.79 35.80
CA VAL A 446 -25.36 9.87 35.15
C VAL A 446 -25.30 8.54 35.89
N LYS A 447 -25.20 8.61 37.23
CA LYS A 447 -25.18 7.42 38.09
C LYS A 447 -26.47 6.60 37.96
N ARG A 448 -27.63 7.25 37.90
CA ARG A 448 -28.94 6.60 37.70
C ARG A 448 -29.01 5.93 36.34
N TRP A 449 -28.55 6.58 35.27
CA TRP A 449 -28.56 5.97 33.95
C TRP A 449 -27.66 4.74 33.83
N MET A 450 -26.48 4.78 34.47
CA MET A 450 -25.56 3.63 34.49
C MET A 450 -26.11 2.45 35.30
N ASN A 451 -26.77 2.71 36.43
CA ASN A 451 -27.11 1.68 37.41
C ASN A 451 -28.59 1.25 37.42
N GLU A 452 -29.49 2.06 36.86
CA GLU A 452 -30.94 1.90 37.00
C GLU A 452 -31.66 1.91 35.64
N GLU A 453 -31.57 2.99 34.86
CA GLU A 453 -32.37 3.17 33.63
C GLU A 453 -32.09 2.12 32.55
N LEU A 454 -30.84 1.67 32.45
CA LEU A 454 -30.41 0.68 31.44
C LEU A 454 -30.53 -0.77 31.94
N ASN A 455 -31.06 -1.02 33.15
CA ASN A 455 -31.10 -2.37 33.74
C ASN A 455 -31.86 -3.40 32.91
N GLN A 456 -32.92 -2.98 32.23
CA GLN A 456 -33.66 -3.88 31.35
C GLN A 456 -32.89 -4.14 30.05
N ASP A 457 -32.12 -3.17 29.56
CA ASP A 457 -31.29 -3.31 28.36
C ASP A 457 -30.09 -4.24 28.58
N TRP A 458 -29.55 -4.25 29.81
CA TRP A 458 -28.46 -5.14 30.21
C TRP A 458 -28.81 -6.62 30.08
N LYS A 459 -30.08 -6.99 30.26
CA LYS A 459 -30.56 -8.37 30.06
C LYS A 459 -30.40 -8.81 28.60
N ASP A 460 -30.63 -7.90 27.66
CA ASP A 460 -30.52 -8.18 26.22
C ASP A 460 -29.09 -8.03 25.68
N ALA A 461 -28.26 -7.22 26.35
CA ALA A 461 -26.90 -6.89 25.93
C ALA A 461 -25.90 -6.96 27.11
N PRO A 462 -25.68 -8.13 27.72
CA PRO A 462 -24.81 -8.27 28.90
C PRO A 462 -23.34 -7.90 28.59
N ALA A 463 -22.92 -7.93 27.32
CA ALA A 463 -21.60 -7.47 26.90
C ALA A 463 -21.39 -5.96 27.12
N LEU A 464 -22.42 -5.17 26.84
CA LEU A 464 -22.38 -3.72 27.06
C LEU A 464 -22.50 -3.36 28.53
N GLN A 465 -23.13 -4.19 29.37
CA GLN A 465 -23.14 -4.01 30.82
C GLN A 465 -21.73 -4.12 31.42
N ASP A 466 -20.95 -5.11 31.01
CA ASP A 466 -19.58 -5.26 31.48
C ASP A 466 -18.68 -4.13 30.99
N LEU A 467 -18.89 -3.66 29.75
CA LEU A 467 -18.23 -2.47 29.23
C LEU A 467 -18.61 -1.22 30.03
N MET A 468 -19.89 -1.07 30.39
CA MET A 468 -20.37 0.04 31.20
C MET A 468 -19.74 0.04 32.60
N THR A 469 -19.65 -1.14 33.22
CA THR A 469 -18.94 -1.34 34.50
C THR A 469 -17.48 -0.89 34.37
N LEU A 470 -16.80 -1.33 33.29
CA LEU A 470 -15.42 -0.95 33.03
C LEU A 470 -15.25 0.57 32.85
N ILE A 471 -16.17 1.22 32.12
CA ILE A 471 -16.18 2.68 31.93
C ILE A 471 -16.35 3.38 33.28
N GLY A 472 -17.28 2.92 34.12
CA GLY A 472 -17.49 3.48 35.47
C GLY A 472 -16.29 3.33 36.39
N ASP A 473 -15.68 2.15 36.41
CA ASP A 473 -14.59 1.81 37.32
C ASP A 473 -13.24 2.44 36.93
N GLN A 474 -13.05 2.73 35.63
CA GLN A 474 -11.75 3.16 35.11
C GLN A 474 -11.74 4.59 34.57
N LEU A 475 -12.79 4.99 33.83
CA LEU A 475 -12.81 6.26 33.09
C LEU A 475 -13.61 7.36 33.82
N LEU A 476 -14.86 7.07 34.21
CA LEU A 476 -15.76 7.99 34.90
C LEU A 476 -15.52 8.06 36.43
N VAL A 477 -14.25 8.02 36.82
CA VAL A 477 -13.81 8.14 38.22
C VAL A 477 -13.45 9.59 38.51
N ALA A 478 -14.19 10.23 39.44
CA ALA A 478 -14.01 11.66 39.72
C ALA A 478 -12.62 12.00 40.26
N SER A 479 -12.03 11.13 41.09
CA SER A 479 -10.68 11.32 41.62
C SER A 479 -9.60 11.03 40.57
N LEU A 480 -8.73 12.02 40.32
CA LEU A 480 -7.63 11.95 39.35
C LEU A 480 -6.59 10.90 39.73
N LYS A 481 -6.36 10.72 41.05
CA LYS A 481 -5.42 9.70 41.56
C LYS A 481 -5.91 8.29 41.22
N LYS A 482 -7.21 8.02 41.40
CA LYS A 482 -7.82 6.70 41.19
C LYS A 482 -8.15 6.40 39.72
N ARG A 483 -8.50 7.42 38.94
CA ARG A 483 -8.84 7.28 37.52
C ARG A 483 -7.70 6.61 36.75
N LYS A 484 -8.04 5.71 35.83
CA LYS A 484 -7.08 4.97 35.02
C LYS A 484 -6.67 5.73 33.76
N TYR A 485 -5.50 5.41 33.23
CA TYR A 485 -5.11 5.88 31.89
C TYR A 485 -5.86 5.10 30.81
N ILE A 486 -6.07 5.71 29.64
CA ILE A 486 -6.72 5.05 28.49
C ILE A 486 -6.00 3.74 28.12
N ARG A 487 -4.67 3.70 28.20
CA ARG A 487 -3.86 2.47 28.07
C ARG A 487 -4.35 1.31 28.96
N GLU A 488 -4.67 1.59 30.21
CA GLU A 488 -5.09 0.54 31.17
C GLU A 488 -6.52 0.07 30.87
N PHE A 489 -7.38 1.02 30.46
CA PHE A 489 -8.72 0.72 29.98
C PHE A 489 -8.67 -0.11 28.70
N TYR A 490 -7.80 0.22 27.74
CA TYR A 490 -7.59 -0.55 26.51
C TYR A 490 -7.24 -2.01 26.79
N GLN A 491 -6.30 -2.25 27.70
CA GLN A 491 -5.94 -3.63 28.08
C GLN A 491 -7.13 -4.39 28.67
N SER A 492 -7.89 -3.72 29.53
CA SER A 492 -9.07 -4.31 30.17
C SER A 492 -10.21 -4.55 29.17
N LEU A 493 -10.34 -3.67 28.18
CA LEU A 493 -11.28 -3.78 27.07
C LEU A 493 -10.92 -4.96 26.17
N GLU A 494 -9.66 -5.13 25.81
CA GLU A 494 -9.19 -6.31 25.06
C GLU A 494 -9.51 -7.60 25.82
N ASP A 495 -9.23 -7.64 27.12
CA ASP A 495 -9.55 -8.79 27.96
C ASP A 495 -11.05 -9.07 28.02
N LEU A 496 -11.88 -8.02 28.05
CA LEU A 496 -13.33 -8.13 28.01
C LEU A 496 -13.82 -8.68 26.65
N ILE A 497 -13.30 -8.15 25.54
CA ILE A 497 -13.62 -8.61 24.18
C ILE A 497 -13.23 -10.08 24.02
N LYS A 498 -12.02 -10.45 24.45
CA LYS A 498 -11.54 -11.85 24.49
C LYS A 498 -12.45 -12.74 25.33
N LYS A 499 -12.99 -12.26 26.47
CA LYS A 499 -13.95 -12.99 27.31
C LYS A 499 -15.37 -13.08 26.70
N LYS A 500 -15.78 -12.12 25.86
CA LYS A 500 -17.16 -11.92 25.34
C LYS A 500 -17.44 -12.40 23.92
N ILE A 501 -16.49 -13.04 23.23
CA ILE A 501 -16.75 -13.90 22.05
C ILE A 501 -17.82 -14.99 22.34
N LYS A 502 -18.31 -15.08 23.58
CA LYS A 502 -19.44 -15.85 24.10
C LYS A 502 -20.86 -15.24 23.91
N GLY A 503 -21.10 -14.31 22.97
CA GLY A 503 -22.46 -13.76 22.63
C GLY A 503 -23.19 -14.54 21.52
N PRO A 504 -24.49 -14.27 21.18
CA PRO A 504 -25.17 -15.02 20.12
C PRO A 504 -24.51 -14.75 18.76
N ILE A 505 -24.09 -15.83 18.08
CA ILE A 505 -23.37 -15.81 16.80
C ILE A 505 -24.38 -15.88 15.64
N THR A 506 -24.30 -15.01 14.61
CA THR A 506 -25.15 -15.18 13.41
C THR A 506 -24.41 -16.06 12.48
N LEU A 507 -25.12 -17.09 12.03
CA LEU A 507 -24.62 -18.05 11.10
C LEU A 507 -25.39 -17.90 9.80
N GLU A 508 -24.68 -17.75 8.69
CA GLU A 508 -25.23 -17.86 7.35
C GLU A 508 -24.70 -19.14 6.72
N ARG A 509 -25.59 -19.92 6.09
CA ARG A 509 -25.18 -21.09 5.31
C ARG A 509 -24.94 -20.67 3.86
N VAL A 510 -23.70 -20.83 3.39
CA VAL A 510 -23.31 -20.64 2.01
C VAL A 510 -22.94 -22.01 1.43
N GLY A 511 -23.85 -22.58 0.63
CA GLY A 511 -23.68 -23.95 0.12
C GLY A 511 -23.57 -24.98 1.26
N SER A 512 -22.46 -25.71 1.29
CA SER A 512 -22.13 -26.69 2.33
C SER A 512 -21.32 -26.14 3.50
N LYS A 513 -21.10 -24.83 3.56
CA LYS A 513 -20.38 -24.19 4.66
C LYS A 513 -21.32 -23.27 5.44
N ILE A 514 -21.02 -23.09 6.72
CA ILE A 514 -21.64 -22.12 7.60
C ILE A 514 -20.58 -21.09 7.96
N LYS A 515 -20.87 -19.82 7.70
CA LYS A 515 -19.99 -18.70 8.03
C LYS A 515 -20.59 -17.81 9.10
N VAL A 516 -19.73 -17.14 9.83
CA VAL A 516 -20.11 -16.13 10.80
C VAL A 516 -20.27 -14.81 10.07
N LEU A 517 -21.48 -14.25 10.06
CA LEU A 517 -21.76 -13.00 9.34
C LEU A 517 -20.92 -11.80 9.83
N SER A 518 -20.29 -11.83 11.02
CA SER A 518 -19.46 -10.70 11.49
C SER A 518 -18.18 -10.60 10.71
N THR A 519 -17.57 -11.76 10.50
CA THR A 519 -16.18 -11.90 10.15
C THR A 519 -16.02 -12.43 8.73
N ASP A 520 -17.12 -12.81 8.10
CA ASP A 520 -17.17 -13.58 6.85
C ASP A 520 -16.41 -14.92 6.92
N GLN A 521 -16.01 -15.34 8.13
CA GLN A 521 -15.22 -16.54 8.38
C GLN A 521 -16.11 -17.78 8.33
N HIS A 522 -15.73 -18.77 7.53
CA HIS A 522 -16.33 -20.09 7.57
C HIS A 522 -15.90 -20.85 8.83
N ILE A 523 -16.85 -21.48 9.52
CA ILE A 523 -16.61 -22.17 10.80
C ILE A 523 -17.05 -23.63 10.81
N ILE A 524 -18.05 -23.99 10.00
CA ILE A 524 -18.57 -25.37 9.94
C ILE A 524 -18.73 -25.78 8.48
N SER A 525 -18.30 -27.00 8.17
CA SER A 525 -18.58 -27.69 6.91
C SER A 525 -19.58 -28.83 7.14
N LEU A 526 -20.54 -28.99 6.22
CA LEU A 526 -21.60 -30.00 6.24
C LEU A 526 -21.27 -31.16 5.29
N TYR A 527 -21.20 -32.38 5.83
CA TYR A 527 -20.87 -33.60 5.07
C TYR A 527 -21.99 -34.64 5.09
N CYS A 528 -22.11 -35.39 3.99
CA CYS A 528 -22.97 -36.57 3.86
C CYS A 528 -22.24 -37.65 3.04
N ASP A 529 -22.80 -38.87 2.95
CA ASP A 529 -22.27 -39.86 2.00
C ASP A 529 -22.70 -39.56 0.55
N GLN A 530 -21.99 -40.17 -0.42
CA GLN A 530 -22.26 -39.94 -1.85
C GLN A 530 -23.68 -40.33 -2.27
N VAL A 531 -24.24 -41.39 -1.68
CA VAL A 531 -25.58 -41.89 -2.03
C VAL A 531 -26.64 -40.86 -1.62
N SER A 532 -26.39 -40.12 -0.54
CA SER A 532 -27.38 -39.28 0.11
C SER A 532 -27.27 -37.80 -0.27
N GLN A 533 -26.25 -37.41 -1.03
CA GLN A 533 -26.13 -36.04 -1.54
C GLN A 533 -27.38 -35.59 -2.33
N LEU A 534 -28.07 -36.52 -3.00
CA LEU A 534 -29.34 -36.25 -3.69
C LEU A 534 -30.46 -35.82 -2.74
N ALA A 535 -30.48 -36.36 -1.51
CA ALA A 535 -31.49 -36.04 -0.49
C ALA A 535 -31.13 -34.80 0.33
N VAL A 536 -29.84 -34.51 0.50
CA VAL A 536 -29.31 -33.32 1.19
C VAL A 536 -28.38 -32.54 0.27
N PRO A 537 -28.93 -31.81 -0.73
CA PRO A 537 -28.13 -31.15 -1.77
C PRO A 537 -27.25 -30.01 -1.25
N PHE A 538 -27.52 -29.54 -0.02
CA PHE A 538 -26.69 -28.54 0.63
C PHE A 538 -25.48 -29.10 1.38
N ALA A 539 -25.34 -30.42 1.55
CA ALA A 539 -24.16 -31.06 2.15
C ALA A 539 -23.25 -31.64 1.06
N LYS A 540 -21.95 -31.72 1.32
CA LYS A 540 -20.97 -32.27 0.36
C LYS A 540 -20.54 -33.70 0.75
N PRO A 541 -20.18 -34.57 -0.20
CA PRO A 541 -19.43 -35.79 0.10
C PRO A 541 -18.05 -35.43 0.65
N GLY A 542 -17.54 -36.22 1.60
CA GLY A 542 -16.16 -36.03 2.08
C GLY A 542 -15.84 -36.80 3.36
N LEU A 543 -14.68 -36.50 3.93
CA LEU A 543 -14.20 -37.08 5.18
C LEU A 543 -14.39 -36.07 6.33
N PRO A 544 -15.50 -36.15 7.09
CA PRO A 544 -15.70 -35.26 8.24
C PRO A 544 -14.67 -35.58 9.35
N LEU A 545 -14.41 -36.86 9.59
CA LEU A 545 -13.31 -37.34 10.42
C LEU A 545 -12.11 -37.65 9.53
N LEU A 546 -10.98 -37.01 9.82
CA LEU A 546 -9.73 -37.27 9.12
C LEU A 546 -9.05 -38.54 9.68
N PRO A 547 -8.31 -39.30 8.85
CA PRO A 547 -7.45 -40.37 9.33
C PRO A 547 -6.45 -39.90 10.40
N GLU A 548 -5.99 -40.82 11.26
CA GLU A 548 -4.92 -40.49 12.20
C GLU A 548 -3.60 -40.24 11.44
N VAL A 549 -2.78 -39.32 11.95
CA VAL A 549 -1.51 -38.95 11.31
C VAL A 549 -0.59 -40.18 11.23
N ALA A 550 -0.05 -40.41 10.04
CA ALA A 550 0.82 -41.53 9.71
C ALA A 550 0.21 -42.92 9.95
N SER A 551 -1.13 -43.01 9.90
CA SER A 551 -1.89 -44.26 9.94
C SER A 551 -1.93 -44.98 8.58
N PRO A 552 -2.21 -46.30 8.55
CA PRO A 552 -2.46 -47.02 7.31
C PRO A 552 -3.58 -46.39 6.46
N GLU A 553 -4.61 -45.84 7.10
CA GLU A 553 -5.75 -45.19 6.45
C GLU A 553 -5.34 -43.89 5.75
N GLU A 554 -4.54 -43.05 6.40
CA GLU A 554 -4.01 -41.81 5.81
C GLU A 554 -3.15 -42.13 4.58
N PHE A 555 -2.24 -43.09 4.70
CA PHE A 555 -1.40 -43.50 3.57
C PHE A 555 -2.20 -44.18 2.45
N SER A 556 -3.27 -44.91 2.78
CA SER A 556 -4.18 -45.49 1.78
C SER A 556 -4.94 -44.40 1.01
N LEU A 557 -5.37 -43.34 1.70
CA LEU A 557 -5.97 -42.16 1.07
C LEU A 557 -4.98 -41.51 0.10
N LEU A 558 -3.75 -41.24 0.54
CA LEU A 558 -2.71 -40.65 -0.31
C LEU A 558 -2.39 -41.51 -1.54
N LYS A 559 -2.28 -42.84 -1.37
CA LYS A 559 -2.13 -43.78 -2.48
C LYS A 559 -3.29 -43.72 -3.47
N SER A 560 -4.52 -43.62 -2.96
CA SER A 560 -5.72 -43.54 -3.78
C SER A 560 -5.76 -42.25 -4.60
N LEU A 561 -5.38 -41.11 -4.00
CA LEU A 561 -5.26 -39.83 -4.70
C LEU A 561 -4.16 -39.86 -5.78
N LEU A 562 -3.01 -40.43 -5.45
CA LEU A 562 -1.90 -40.65 -6.38
C LEU A 562 -2.33 -41.50 -7.58
N HIS A 563 -2.94 -42.65 -7.31
CA HIS A 563 -3.47 -43.56 -8.32
C HIS A 563 -4.55 -42.89 -9.19
N HIS A 564 -5.40 -42.06 -8.60
CA HIS A 564 -6.38 -41.28 -9.34
C HIS A 564 -5.72 -40.28 -10.30
N CYS A 565 -4.66 -39.55 -9.89
CA CYS A 565 -3.91 -38.68 -10.82
C CYS A 565 -3.27 -39.53 -11.93
N ASP A 566 -2.65 -40.67 -11.60
CA ASP A 566 -2.01 -41.58 -12.56
C ASP A 566 -2.97 -42.04 -13.67
N GLU A 567 -4.23 -42.33 -13.33
CA GLU A 567 -5.21 -42.86 -14.28
C GLU A 567 -6.01 -41.78 -15.02
N LYS A 568 -6.42 -40.71 -14.32
CA LYS A 568 -7.49 -39.82 -14.80
C LYS A 568 -6.99 -38.43 -15.19
N HIS A 569 -5.96 -37.92 -14.53
CA HIS A 569 -5.55 -36.53 -14.70
C HIS A 569 -4.57 -36.35 -15.86
N HIS A 570 -4.60 -35.17 -16.48
CA HIS A 570 -3.65 -34.82 -17.54
C HIS A 570 -2.22 -34.65 -17.02
N CYS A 571 -2.08 -34.42 -15.70
CA CYS A 571 -0.82 -34.36 -14.92
C CYS A 571 0.19 -35.48 -15.28
N MET A 572 -0.31 -36.65 -15.71
CA MET A 572 0.50 -37.84 -16.02
C MET A 572 0.34 -38.37 -17.47
N LYS A 573 -0.58 -37.81 -18.28
CA LYS A 573 -0.89 -38.38 -19.62
C LYS A 573 0.23 -38.19 -20.63
N GLU A 574 1.05 -37.14 -20.53
CA GLU A 574 2.15 -36.89 -21.47
C GLU A 574 3.34 -37.84 -21.26
N GLN A 575 3.52 -38.39 -20.06
CA GLN A 575 4.53 -39.44 -19.82
C GLN A 575 4.15 -40.80 -20.44
N LYS A 576 2.86 -41.09 -20.68
CA LYS A 576 2.47 -42.33 -21.39
C LYS A 576 3.00 -42.39 -22.82
N TYR A 577 3.37 -41.24 -23.41
CA TYR A 577 3.87 -41.14 -24.79
C TYR A 577 5.34 -40.72 -24.88
N SER A 578 5.96 -40.28 -23.78
CA SER A 578 7.38 -39.96 -23.73
C SER A 578 8.20 -41.21 -23.38
N LYS A 579 8.89 -41.78 -24.36
CA LYS A 579 9.78 -42.96 -24.24
C LYS A 579 11.08 -42.70 -23.45
N VAL A 580 11.09 -41.80 -22.47
CA VAL A 580 12.30 -41.52 -21.68
C VAL A 580 12.29 -42.39 -20.42
N PRO A 581 13.34 -43.20 -20.16
CA PRO A 581 13.44 -43.99 -18.93
C PRO A 581 13.29 -43.09 -17.68
N GLU A 582 12.68 -43.60 -16.60
CA GLU A 582 12.63 -42.96 -15.28
C GLU A 582 14.05 -42.84 -14.69
N ARG A 583 14.89 -42.00 -15.29
CA ARG A 583 16.28 -41.77 -14.89
C ARG A 583 16.26 -41.09 -13.54
N LEU A 584 16.92 -41.71 -12.57
CA LEU A 584 17.09 -41.13 -11.25
C LEU A 584 18.01 -39.89 -11.33
N PRO A 585 17.86 -38.92 -10.41
CA PRO A 585 18.83 -37.85 -10.20
C PRO A 585 20.25 -38.38 -10.02
N THR A 586 21.24 -37.48 -10.10
CA THR A 586 22.66 -37.80 -9.92
C THR A 586 22.88 -38.61 -8.65
N ARG A 587 22.21 -38.24 -7.56
CA ARG A 587 22.18 -38.99 -6.30
C ARG A 587 20.78 -39.08 -5.75
N VAL A 588 20.46 -40.20 -5.11
CA VAL A 588 19.21 -40.42 -4.38
C VAL A 588 19.49 -41.25 -3.13
N ILE A 589 18.64 -41.12 -2.12
CA ILE A 589 18.64 -41.96 -0.94
C ILE A 589 17.83 -43.22 -1.25
N ASP A 590 18.46 -44.39 -1.21
CA ASP A 590 17.77 -45.67 -1.19
C ASP A 590 17.27 -45.90 0.23
N VAL A 591 15.97 -45.72 0.44
CA VAL A 591 15.35 -45.92 1.75
C VAL A 591 14.98 -47.40 1.98
N GLY A 592 15.31 -48.30 1.06
CA GLY A 592 14.96 -49.71 1.16
C GLY A 592 13.44 -49.95 1.08
N ARG A 593 13.01 -51.11 1.56
CA ARG A 593 11.58 -51.48 1.67
C ARG A 593 11.13 -51.39 3.13
N ASP A 594 9.82 -51.42 3.36
CA ASP A 594 9.25 -51.45 4.71
C ASP A 594 9.93 -52.52 5.59
N GLY A 595 10.36 -52.11 6.78
CA GLY A 595 11.05 -52.96 7.75
C GLY A 595 12.56 -53.15 7.55
N THR A 596 13.17 -52.54 6.53
CA THR A 596 14.64 -52.59 6.33
C THR A 596 15.32 -51.36 6.95
N ASN A 597 16.42 -51.55 7.70
CA ASN A 597 17.24 -50.44 8.20
C ASN A 597 18.35 -50.01 7.22
N SER A 598 18.33 -50.51 5.98
CA SER A 598 19.34 -50.17 4.97
C SER A 598 18.98 -48.84 4.28
N ILE A 599 19.38 -47.72 4.88
CA ILE A 599 19.35 -46.41 4.23
C ILE A 599 20.76 -46.10 3.75
N ARG A 600 20.89 -45.62 2.51
CA ARG A 600 22.19 -45.24 1.94
C ARG A 600 22.02 -44.25 0.79
N LEU A 601 23.06 -43.47 0.55
CA LEU A 601 23.17 -42.60 -0.61
C LEU A 601 23.61 -43.43 -1.82
N LEU A 602 22.82 -43.41 -2.90
CA LEU A 602 23.21 -43.96 -4.18
C LEU A 602 23.73 -42.83 -5.07
N ASP A 603 24.86 -43.08 -5.72
CA ASP A 603 25.53 -42.16 -6.63
C ASP A 603 25.54 -42.78 -8.03
N ASN A 604 24.85 -42.10 -8.95
CA ASN A 604 24.58 -42.53 -10.32
C ASN A 604 25.42 -41.75 -11.35
N THR A 605 26.58 -41.21 -10.93
CA THR A 605 27.53 -40.51 -11.81
C THR A 605 28.23 -41.43 -12.82
N ILE A 606 28.23 -42.74 -12.60
CA ILE A 606 28.80 -43.72 -13.54
C ILE A 606 27.73 -44.05 -14.60
N GLU A 607 27.98 -43.62 -15.84
CA GLU A 607 27.06 -43.74 -17.00
C GLU A 607 26.55 -45.17 -17.29
N ASP A 608 27.15 -46.21 -16.70
CA ASP A 608 26.80 -47.62 -16.88
C ASP A 608 25.88 -48.24 -15.81
N SER A 609 25.42 -47.50 -14.79
CA SER A 609 24.64 -48.13 -13.70
C SER A 609 23.17 -48.42 -14.05
N GLY A 610 22.59 -47.72 -15.03
CA GLY A 610 21.26 -48.03 -15.59
C GLY A 610 20.09 -48.05 -14.59
N ILE A 611 20.26 -47.49 -13.37
CA ILE A 611 19.23 -47.57 -12.34
C ILE A 611 18.08 -46.61 -12.68
N THR A 612 16.92 -47.18 -12.99
CA THR A 612 15.68 -46.47 -13.24
C THR A 612 14.68 -46.72 -12.12
N GLY A 613 13.87 -45.72 -11.79
CA GLY A 613 12.72 -45.92 -10.92
C GLY A 613 12.10 -44.62 -10.42
N ARG A 614 10.95 -44.77 -9.76
CA ARG A 614 10.25 -43.66 -9.11
C ARG A 614 10.99 -43.21 -7.86
N TYR A 615 11.07 -41.90 -7.67
CA TYR A 615 11.56 -41.27 -6.44
C TYR A 615 10.62 -40.18 -5.97
N ILE A 616 10.70 -39.85 -4.69
CA ILE A 616 10.01 -38.70 -4.07
C ILE A 616 11.04 -37.62 -3.76
N ALA A 617 10.69 -36.36 -3.94
CA ALA A 617 11.50 -35.23 -3.50
C ALA A 617 10.97 -34.65 -2.17
N LEU A 618 11.85 -34.14 -1.32
CA LEU A 618 11.49 -33.45 -0.08
C LEU A 618 11.76 -31.95 -0.20
N SER A 619 10.71 -31.15 -0.03
CA SER A 619 10.77 -29.70 0.20
C SER A 619 10.67 -29.42 1.69
N HIS A 620 11.72 -28.81 2.28
CA HIS A 620 11.80 -28.62 3.73
C HIS A 620 12.61 -27.40 4.15
N CYS A 621 12.43 -26.96 5.40
CA CYS A 621 13.23 -25.89 6.00
C CYS A 621 14.46 -26.46 6.71
N TRP A 622 15.66 -25.93 6.40
CA TRP A 622 16.91 -26.39 7.01
C TRP A 622 17.11 -25.93 8.48
N GLY A 623 16.34 -24.95 8.96
CA GLY A 623 16.55 -24.28 10.27
C GLY A 623 17.40 -23.00 10.17
N LYS A 624 17.65 -22.31 11.30
CA LYS A 624 18.47 -21.08 11.32
C LYS A 624 19.95 -21.41 11.45
N ALA A 625 20.82 -20.55 10.89
CA ALA A 625 22.26 -20.67 11.06
C ALA A 625 22.64 -20.64 12.55
N GLY A 626 23.19 -21.74 13.07
CA GLY A 626 23.55 -21.90 14.48
C GLY A 626 22.76 -22.97 15.24
N ASP A 627 21.65 -23.49 14.69
CA ASP A 627 21.05 -24.73 15.18
C ASP A 627 22.01 -25.90 14.95
N LYS A 628 22.10 -26.85 15.91
CA LYS A 628 23.03 -28.00 15.91
C LYS A 628 23.24 -28.54 14.49
N GLY A 629 24.45 -28.31 13.93
CA GLY A 629 24.90 -28.59 12.56
C GLY A 629 23.93 -29.25 11.58
N HIS A 630 23.70 -28.63 10.43
CA HIS A 630 22.88 -29.18 9.35
C HIS A 630 23.33 -30.61 8.98
N PHE A 631 22.42 -31.58 9.07
CA PHE A 631 22.69 -32.97 8.68
C PHE A 631 22.78 -33.05 7.15
N CYS A 632 24.01 -33.11 6.65
CA CYS A 632 24.29 -33.01 5.22
C CYS A 632 25.41 -33.94 4.77
N THR A 633 25.52 -34.10 3.45
CA THR A 633 26.62 -34.80 2.78
C THR A 633 27.73 -33.80 2.46
N SER A 634 28.98 -34.16 2.71
CA SER A 634 30.18 -33.40 2.34
C SER A 634 31.24 -34.34 1.76
N LYS A 635 32.32 -33.79 1.19
CA LYS A 635 33.46 -34.60 0.70
C LYS A 635 34.04 -35.53 1.76
N LEU A 636 33.91 -35.19 3.04
CA LEU A 636 34.47 -35.95 4.16
C LEU A 636 33.62 -37.17 4.52
N ASN A 637 32.30 -37.14 4.31
CA ASN A 637 31.38 -38.18 4.78
C ASN A 637 30.63 -38.91 3.65
N ILE A 638 30.82 -38.53 2.38
CA ILE A 638 30.10 -39.12 1.25
C ILE A 638 30.25 -40.64 1.13
N GLU A 639 31.47 -41.17 1.31
CA GLU A 639 31.70 -42.62 1.22
C GLU A 639 31.04 -43.37 2.39
N GLU A 640 31.00 -42.76 3.58
CA GLU A 640 30.24 -43.30 4.71
C GLU A 640 28.74 -43.32 4.39
N ARG A 641 28.19 -42.23 3.84
CA ARG A 641 26.78 -42.12 3.42
C ARG A 641 26.41 -43.13 2.33
N LYS A 642 27.33 -43.43 1.40
CA LYS A 642 27.15 -44.46 0.36
C LYS A 642 27.11 -45.86 0.94
N ALA A 643 27.89 -46.12 1.98
CA ALA A 643 27.86 -47.40 2.68
C ALA A 643 26.57 -47.55 3.51
N HIS A 644 26.28 -46.59 4.38
CA HIS A 644 25.15 -46.63 5.30
C HIS A 644 24.80 -45.26 5.90
N ILE A 645 23.51 -45.05 6.14
CA ILE A 645 22.96 -43.94 6.92
C ILE A 645 22.08 -44.55 8.02
N SER A 646 22.41 -44.29 9.28
CA SER A 646 21.59 -44.73 10.40
C SER A 646 20.25 -43.98 10.41
N TYR A 647 19.13 -44.71 10.54
CA TYR A 647 17.80 -44.10 10.59
C TYR A 647 17.64 -43.24 11.85
N GLU A 648 18.20 -43.69 12.97
CA GLU A 648 18.12 -43.03 14.27
C GLU A 648 18.92 -41.72 14.31
N GLU A 649 19.95 -41.59 13.45
CA GLU A 649 20.75 -40.37 13.32
C GLU A 649 20.12 -39.33 12.39
N LEU A 650 19.14 -39.73 11.56
CA LEU A 650 18.44 -38.79 10.69
C LEU A 650 17.68 -37.75 11.53
N PRO A 651 17.67 -36.47 11.12
CA PRO A 651 16.76 -35.48 11.66
C PRO A 651 15.29 -35.93 11.55
N ALA A 652 14.44 -35.44 12.45
CA ALA A 652 13.05 -35.88 12.55
C ALA A 652 12.26 -35.68 11.23
N SER A 653 12.45 -34.57 10.51
CA SER A 653 11.85 -34.39 9.18
C SER A 653 12.32 -35.44 8.16
N PHE A 654 13.57 -35.88 8.24
CA PHE A 654 14.11 -36.86 7.30
C PHE A 654 13.60 -38.27 7.62
N GLN A 655 13.46 -38.60 8.91
CA GLN A 655 12.80 -39.83 9.36
C GLN A 655 11.35 -39.89 8.85
N ASP A 656 10.61 -38.79 9.00
CA ASP A 656 9.23 -38.68 8.51
C ASP A 656 9.15 -38.83 6.99
N ALA A 657 10.07 -38.19 6.24
CA ALA A 657 10.13 -38.32 4.79
C ALA A 657 10.45 -39.75 4.33
N VAL A 658 11.36 -40.44 5.03
CA VAL A 658 11.65 -41.87 4.79
C VAL A 658 10.40 -42.71 5.03
N ARG A 659 9.69 -42.48 6.15
CA ARG A 659 8.47 -43.22 6.50
C ARG A 659 7.38 -43.03 5.45
N VAL A 660 7.10 -41.78 5.05
CA VAL A 660 6.10 -41.49 4.02
C VAL A 660 6.49 -42.12 2.69
N THR A 661 7.77 -42.03 2.30
CA THR A 661 8.26 -42.60 1.04
C THR A 661 8.04 -44.11 0.97
N ARG A 662 8.43 -44.84 2.02
CA ARG A 662 8.20 -46.28 2.12
C ARG A 662 6.71 -46.62 2.14
N SER A 663 5.93 -45.90 2.95
CA SER A 663 4.48 -46.09 3.05
C SER A 663 3.79 -45.91 1.71
N LEU A 664 4.23 -44.98 0.85
CA LEU A 664 3.71 -44.77 -0.50
C LEU A 664 4.18 -45.82 -1.52
N GLY A 665 5.03 -46.77 -1.12
CA GLY A 665 5.55 -47.83 -1.97
C GLY A 665 6.69 -47.38 -2.89
N VAL A 666 7.34 -46.25 -2.57
CA VAL A 666 8.47 -45.72 -3.34
C VAL A 666 9.77 -46.02 -2.59
N ARG A 667 10.83 -46.37 -3.32
CA ARG A 667 12.11 -46.79 -2.74
C ARG A 667 13.13 -45.66 -2.64
N TYR A 668 13.03 -44.66 -3.50
CA TYR A 668 14.04 -43.61 -3.64
C TYR A 668 13.50 -42.28 -3.13
N LEU A 669 14.33 -41.57 -2.36
CA LEU A 669 14.03 -40.26 -1.80
C LEU A 669 15.15 -39.29 -2.16
N TRP A 670 14.80 -38.09 -2.57
CA TRP A 670 15.74 -37.01 -2.84
C TRP A 670 15.57 -35.93 -1.77
N ILE A 671 16.68 -35.56 -1.12
CA ILE A 671 16.78 -34.49 -0.13
C ILE A 671 18.02 -33.68 -0.50
N ASP A 672 17.85 -32.39 -0.77
CA ASP A 672 18.92 -31.46 -1.18
C ASP A 672 20.17 -31.54 -0.28
N SER A 673 20.00 -31.50 1.05
CA SER A 673 21.13 -31.52 1.99
C SER A 673 21.95 -32.82 1.95
N LEU A 674 21.37 -33.92 1.45
CA LEU A 674 22.03 -35.23 1.38
C LEU A 674 22.43 -35.63 -0.04
N CYS A 675 21.69 -35.17 -1.05
CA CYS A 675 21.92 -35.50 -2.45
C CYS A 675 22.80 -34.46 -3.17
N ILE A 676 23.11 -33.34 -2.52
CA ILE A 676 24.07 -32.33 -2.97
C ILE A 676 25.24 -32.31 -1.98
N ILE A 677 26.48 -32.34 -2.47
CA ILE A 677 27.68 -32.30 -1.63
C ILE A 677 27.87 -30.86 -1.14
N GLN A 678 27.69 -30.65 0.15
CA GLN A 678 27.84 -29.33 0.78
C GLN A 678 29.33 -28.96 0.93
N GLY A 679 29.64 -27.70 0.67
CA GLY A 679 31.01 -27.18 0.65
C GLY A 679 31.80 -27.58 -0.61
N ASP A 680 31.12 -28.05 -1.64
CA ASP A 680 31.68 -28.35 -2.96
C ASP A 680 30.99 -27.49 -4.03
N ASP A 681 31.61 -26.37 -4.40
CA ASP A 681 30.98 -25.37 -5.28
C ASP A 681 30.68 -25.92 -6.69
N GLU A 682 31.52 -26.83 -7.20
CA GLU A 682 31.34 -27.46 -8.51
C GLU A 682 30.13 -28.42 -8.53
N ASP A 683 30.03 -29.25 -7.49
CA ASP A 683 28.90 -30.16 -7.31
C ASP A 683 27.60 -29.40 -7.06
N TRP A 684 27.65 -28.39 -6.20
CA TRP A 684 26.51 -27.52 -5.93
C TRP A 684 26.02 -26.81 -7.20
N ALA A 685 26.92 -26.24 -8.01
CA ALA A 685 26.56 -25.60 -9.27
C ALA A 685 25.88 -26.58 -10.25
N THR A 686 26.41 -27.81 -10.33
CA THR A 686 25.86 -28.87 -11.18
C THR A 686 24.46 -29.28 -10.73
N GLU A 687 24.28 -29.57 -9.44
CA GLU A 687 23.01 -30.06 -8.91
C GLU A 687 21.95 -28.94 -8.81
N ALA A 688 22.34 -27.71 -8.47
CA ALA A 688 21.45 -26.56 -8.51
C ALA A 688 20.91 -26.32 -9.93
N GLY A 689 21.74 -26.49 -10.96
CA GLY A 689 21.33 -26.47 -12.37
C GLY A 689 20.33 -27.57 -12.74
N ARG A 690 20.34 -28.70 -12.02
CA ARG A 690 19.46 -29.86 -12.24
C ARG A 690 18.20 -29.86 -11.38
N MET A 691 17.97 -28.84 -10.56
CA MET A 691 16.76 -28.72 -9.73
C MET A 691 15.46 -28.81 -10.56
N GLU A 692 15.47 -28.32 -11.81
CA GLU A 692 14.34 -28.53 -12.74
C GLU A 692 14.04 -30.03 -12.93
N ASP A 693 15.06 -30.80 -13.27
CA ASP A 693 14.94 -32.22 -13.58
C ASP A 693 14.57 -33.02 -12.33
N VAL A 694 15.09 -32.64 -11.16
CA VAL A 694 14.78 -33.27 -9.87
C VAL A 694 13.30 -33.12 -9.51
N PHE A 695 12.76 -31.90 -9.44
CA PHE A 695 11.38 -31.71 -8.99
C PHE A 695 10.36 -32.07 -10.07
N SER A 696 10.69 -31.85 -11.35
CA SER A 696 9.81 -32.24 -12.45
C SER A 696 9.80 -33.75 -12.71
N GLY A 697 10.91 -34.44 -12.44
CA GLY A 697 11.04 -35.89 -12.57
C GLY A 697 10.50 -36.68 -11.38
N ALA A 698 10.33 -36.02 -10.22
CA ALA A 698 9.82 -36.67 -9.02
C ALA A 698 8.43 -37.25 -9.25
N TYR A 699 8.18 -38.43 -8.68
CA TYR A 699 6.85 -39.02 -8.67
C TYR A 699 5.88 -38.08 -7.94
N CYS A 700 6.26 -37.62 -6.76
CA CYS A 700 5.62 -36.48 -6.09
C CYS A 700 6.62 -35.82 -5.14
N THR A 701 6.29 -34.60 -4.73
CA THR A 701 7.07 -33.85 -3.73
C THR A 701 6.34 -33.86 -2.40
N ILE A 702 7.06 -34.17 -1.32
CA ILE A 702 6.62 -33.98 0.06
C ILE A 702 7.02 -32.57 0.47
N ALA A 703 6.05 -31.75 0.89
CA ALA A 703 6.31 -30.43 1.45
C ALA A 703 6.05 -30.44 2.97
N ALA A 704 7.13 -30.35 3.75
CA ALA A 704 7.12 -30.37 5.21
C ALA A 704 6.69 -29.01 5.81
N SER A 705 5.48 -28.56 5.47
CA SER A 705 5.01 -27.18 5.72
C SER A 705 4.79 -26.86 7.20
N SER A 706 4.55 -27.89 8.04
CA SER A 706 4.41 -27.76 9.49
C SER A 706 5.74 -27.75 10.27
N ALA A 707 6.86 -28.11 9.62
CA ALA A 707 8.17 -28.22 10.27
C ALA A 707 8.99 -26.94 10.07
N ALA A 708 9.35 -26.28 11.18
CA ALA A 708 10.16 -25.06 11.15
C ALA A 708 11.65 -25.32 10.83
N SER A 709 12.12 -26.57 10.96
CA SER A 709 13.49 -27.01 10.71
C SER A 709 13.53 -28.53 10.49
N SER A 710 14.63 -29.04 9.93
CA SER A 710 14.83 -30.49 9.73
C SER A 710 14.84 -31.29 11.03
N SER A 711 15.19 -30.65 12.15
CA SER A 711 15.20 -31.25 13.50
C SER A 711 13.81 -31.53 14.07
N VAL A 712 12.75 -30.96 13.50
CA VAL A 712 11.36 -31.18 13.91
C VAL A 712 10.65 -32.00 12.83
N GLY A 713 9.89 -33.02 13.23
CA GLY A 713 9.11 -33.85 12.30
C GLY A 713 7.84 -33.13 11.82
N PHE A 714 7.38 -33.47 10.61
CA PHE A 714 6.13 -32.96 10.03
C PHE A 714 4.95 -33.93 10.19
N LEU A 715 5.18 -35.15 10.70
CA LEU A 715 4.14 -36.12 11.08
C LEU A 715 3.74 -35.99 12.57
N GLY A 716 3.86 -34.79 13.12
CA GLY A 716 3.44 -34.48 14.49
C GLY A 716 1.92 -34.61 14.69
N LYS A 717 1.49 -34.65 15.95
CA LYS A 717 0.05 -34.67 16.28
C LYS A 717 -0.64 -33.41 15.75
N ARG A 718 -1.64 -33.59 14.89
CA ARG A 718 -2.57 -32.53 14.48
C ARG A 718 -3.56 -32.23 15.61
N ARG A 719 -4.13 -31.03 15.61
CA ARG A 719 -5.24 -30.68 16.48
C ARG A 719 -6.45 -31.58 16.12
N PRO A 720 -7.10 -32.23 17.10
CA PRO A 720 -8.33 -32.97 16.83
C PRO A 720 -9.40 -32.04 16.25
N ARG A 721 -10.07 -32.50 15.19
CA ARG A 721 -11.18 -31.79 14.56
C ARG A 721 -12.48 -32.17 15.26
N ASP A 722 -13.26 -31.16 15.65
CA ASP A 722 -14.58 -31.40 16.22
C ASP A 722 -15.58 -31.82 15.13
N VAL A 723 -16.26 -32.94 15.36
CA VAL A 723 -17.25 -33.52 14.43
C VAL A 723 -18.49 -33.98 15.19
N ILE A 724 -19.66 -33.59 14.70
CA ILE A 724 -20.96 -33.99 15.23
C ILE A 724 -21.71 -34.79 14.16
N LYS A 725 -22.15 -36.00 14.51
CA LYS A 725 -23.01 -36.85 13.68
C LYS A 725 -24.47 -36.63 14.06
N LEU A 726 -25.29 -36.16 13.12
CA LEU A 726 -26.72 -35.94 13.27
C LEU A 726 -27.51 -37.06 12.58
N PRO A 727 -28.43 -37.76 13.29
CA PRO A 727 -29.33 -38.71 12.66
C PRO A 727 -30.40 -37.99 11.84
N MET A 728 -30.66 -38.42 10.61
CA MET A 728 -31.77 -37.90 9.80
C MET A 728 -32.88 -38.94 9.57
N SER A 729 -34.11 -38.45 9.41
CA SER A 729 -35.27 -39.24 8.98
C SER A 729 -35.04 -39.76 7.56
N GLY A 730 -34.74 -41.05 7.43
CA GLY A 730 -34.34 -41.68 6.16
C GLY A 730 -33.13 -42.61 6.26
N GLY A 731 -32.46 -42.65 7.42
CA GLY A 731 -31.38 -43.61 7.71
C GLY A 731 -29.97 -43.10 7.43
N THR A 732 -29.82 -41.99 6.68
CA THR A 732 -28.51 -41.41 6.41
C THR A 732 -28.08 -40.40 7.48
N PRO A 733 -26.86 -40.48 8.02
CA PRO A 733 -26.31 -39.44 8.89
C PRO A 733 -25.81 -38.19 8.15
N LEU A 734 -26.10 -37.01 8.71
CA LEU A 734 -25.46 -35.73 8.35
C LEU A 734 -24.33 -35.44 9.34
N TYR A 735 -23.20 -34.94 8.87
CA TYR A 735 -22.06 -34.60 9.72
C TYR A 735 -21.78 -33.10 9.68
N LEU A 736 -21.59 -32.49 10.85
CA LEU A 736 -21.12 -31.12 11.03
C LEU A 736 -19.68 -31.21 11.52
N ALA A 737 -18.74 -30.60 10.83
CA ALA A 737 -17.34 -30.58 11.23
C ALA A 737 -16.76 -29.17 11.17
N GLU A 738 -15.77 -28.85 12.00
CA GLU A 738 -15.01 -27.58 11.93
C GLU A 738 -14.52 -27.33 10.50
N ASP A 739 -14.71 -26.12 9.96
CA ASP A 739 -14.19 -25.78 8.64
C ASP A 739 -12.70 -25.47 8.71
N ILE A 740 -11.89 -26.36 8.13
CA ILE A 740 -10.42 -26.31 8.18
C ILE A 740 -9.79 -26.19 6.77
N ASP A 741 -10.63 -26.10 5.74
CA ASP A 741 -10.20 -26.06 4.34
C ASP A 741 -9.73 -24.64 3.96
N ASP A 742 -8.49 -24.29 4.29
CA ASP A 742 -7.85 -22.99 4.00
C ASP A 742 -6.40 -23.16 3.50
N PHE A 743 -6.27 -23.46 2.21
CA PHE A 743 -4.97 -23.66 1.56
C PHE A 743 -4.07 -22.41 1.59
N ARG A 744 -4.66 -21.21 1.55
CA ARG A 744 -3.88 -19.96 1.57
C ARG A 744 -3.21 -19.77 2.93
N ALA A 745 -3.97 -19.95 4.02
CA ALA A 745 -3.42 -19.86 5.37
C ALA A 745 -2.40 -20.98 5.65
N ASP A 746 -2.73 -22.21 5.28
CA ASP A 746 -1.95 -23.38 5.69
C ASP A 746 -0.71 -23.64 4.82
N VAL A 747 -0.73 -23.23 3.54
CA VAL A 747 0.34 -23.50 2.58
C VAL A 747 0.96 -22.22 2.04
N GLU A 748 0.19 -21.33 1.41
CA GLU A 748 0.75 -20.14 0.72
C GLU A 748 1.41 -19.16 1.69
N ASN A 749 0.83 -18.98 2.88
CA ASN A 749 1.36 -18.13 3.94
C ASN A 749 2.25 -18.90 4.94
N SER A 750 2.56 -20.16 4.67
CA SER A 750 3.40 -20.97 5.57
C SER A 750 4.85 -20.48 5.59
N GLY A 751 5.56 -20.79 6.67
CA GLY A 751 6.99 -20.48 6.78
C GLY A 751 7.87 -21.20 5.74
N LEU A 752 7.38 -22.28 5.13
CA LEU A 752 8.09 -22.95 4.03
C LEU A 752 7.93 -22.15 2.73
N SER A 753 6.72 -21.71 2.40
CA SER A 753 6.41 -20.97 1.16
C SER A 753 6.98 -19.55 1.10
N SER A 754 7.44 -18.99 2.22
CA SER A 754 8.13 -17.69 2.24
C SER A 754 9.57 -17.75 1.69
N ARG A 755 10.08 -18.93 1.36
CA ARG A 755 11.44 -19.16 0.84
C ARG A 755 11.46 -19.17 -0.69
N GLY A 756 12.45 -18.51 -1.29
CA GLY A 756 12.59 -18.40 -2.76
C GLY A 756 12.77 -19.75 -3.46
N TRP A 757 13.64 -20.62 -2.95
CA TRP A 757 13.86 -21.97 -3.50
C TRP A 757 12.59 -22.83 -3.52
N VAL A 758 11.78 -22.77 -2.45
CA VAL A 758 10.52 -23.54 -2.31
C VAL A 758 9.51 -23.17 -3.40
N PHE A 759 9.53 -21.93 -3.88
CA PHE A 759 8.65 -21.51 -4.96
C PHE A 759 8.94 -22.25 -6.26
N GLN A 760 10.22 -22.46 -6.58
CA GLN A 760 10.64 -23.29 -7.70
C GLN A 760 10.27 -24.76 -7.49
N GLU A 761 10.49 -25.29 -6.29
CA GLU A 761 10.14 -26.67 -5.95
C GLU A 761 8.65 -26.94 -6.16
N ARG A 762 7.78 -26.05 -5.67
CA ARG A 762 6.32 -26.12 -5.86
C ARG A 762 5.93 -26.05 -7.34
N ALA A 763 6.42 -25.05 -8.07
CA ALA A 763 6.00 -24.79 -9.45
C ALA A 763 6.51 -25.84 -10.46
N LEU A 764 7.61 -26.53 -10.14
CA LEU A 764 8.14 -27.59 -11.00
C LEU A 764 7.54 -28.96 -10.71
N SER A 765 7.08 -29.17 -9.48
CA SER A 765 6.49 -30.43 -9.04
C SER A 765 5.15 -30.68 -9.72
N ARG A 766 4.99 -31.84 -10.34
CA ARG A 766 3.69 -32.23 -10.96
C ARG A 766 2.60 -32.47 -9.92
N ARG A 767 3.03 -32.90 -8.73
CA ARG A 767 2.21 -33.32 -7.60
C ARG A 767 2.93 -32.98 -6.32
N THR A 768 2.25 -32.30 -5.41
CA THR A 768 2.81 -31.93 -4.10
C THR A 768 1.86 -32.35 -2.99
N ILE A 769 2.40 -33.04 -1.98
CA ILE A 769 1.72 -33.40 -0.75
C ILE A 769 2.20 -32.44 0.35
N TYR A 770 1.33 -31.53 0.77
CA TYR A 770 1.60 -30.59 1.84
C TYR A 770 1.20 -31.21 3.17
N PHE A 771 2.18 -31.44 4.03
CA PHE A 771 1.96 -31.80 5.42
C PHE A 771 1.91 -30.53 6.26
N THR A 772 0.70 -30.06 6.59
CA THR A 772 0.49 -28.86 7.42
C THR A 772 0.09 -29.25 8.83
N SER A 773 -0.02 -28.27 9.72
CA SER A 773 -0.46 -28.48 11.11
C SER A 773 -1.95 -28.77 11.23
N ALA A 774 -2.75 -28.43 10.21
CA ALA A 774 -4.20 -28.58 10.19
C ALA A 774 -4.66 -29.86 9.48
N GLN A 775 -4.15 -30.12 8.26
CA GLN A 775 -4.51 -31.29 7.45
C GLN A 775 -3.45 -31.54 6.36
N ILE A 776 -3.63 -32.59 5.56
CA ILE A 776 -2.88 -32.75 4.31
C ILE A 776 -3.59 -32.03 3.16
N TYR A 777 -2.81 -31.34 2.34
CA TYR A 777 -3.28 -30.87 1.03
C TYR A 777 -2.55 -31.59 -0.10
N TRP A 778 -3.31 -31.95 -1.12
CA TRP A 778 -2.81 -32.54 -2.36
C TRP A 778 -2.98 -31.54 -3.49
N GLU A 779 -1.87 -31.08 -4.07
CA GLU A 779 -1.88 -30.19 -5.23
C GLU A 779 -1.38 -30.94 -6.46
N CYS A 780 -2.07 -30.74 -7.60
CA CYS A 780 -1.62 -31.17 -8.92
C CYS A 780 -2.23 -30.27 -10.01
N GLY A 781 -1.94 -30.54 -11.28
CA GLY A 781 -2.47 -29.75 -12.42
C GLY A 781 -4.01 -29.65 -12.50
N ASN A 782 -4.74 -30.50 -11.77
CA ASN A 782 -6.21 -30.46 -11.70
C ASN A 782 -6.75 -29.61 -10.52
N GLY A 783 -5.88 -28.98 -9.73
CA GLY A 783 -6.23 -28.16 -8.57
C GLY A 783 -5.80 -28.76 -7.24
N VAL A 784 -6.34 -28.23 -6.14
CA VAL A 784 -6.03 -28.64 -4.77
C VAL A 784 -7.16 -29.48 -4.20
N VAL A 785 -6.80 -30.63 -3.62
CA VAL A 785 -7.70 -31.53 -2.89
C VAL A 785 -7.27 -31.53 -1.42
N CYS A 786 -8.19 -31.20 -0.54
CA CYS A 786 -7.99 -31.29 0.91
C CYS A 786 -8.09 -32.75 1.37
N GLU A 787 -7.53 -33.07 2.54
CA GLU A 787 -7.72 -34.37 3.22
C GLU A 787 -9.22 -34.65 3.50
N THR A 788 -10.02 -33.59 3.66
CA THR A 788 -11.49 -33.64 3.76
C THR A 788 -12.19 -34.09 2.47
N LEU A 789 -11.44 -34.31 1.38
CA LEU A 789 -11.88 -34.50 -0.02
C LEU A 789 -12.52 -33.27 -0.66
N ALA A 790 -12.45 -32.10 -0.02
CA ALA A 790 -12.87 -30.85 -0.63
C ALA A 790 -11.95 -30.51 -1.81
N GLN A 791 -12.54 -30.16 -2.95
CA GLN A 791 -11.80 -29.59 -4.08
C GLN A 791 -11.83 -28.07 -3.98
N LEU A 792 -10.66 -27.45 -3.88
CA LEU A 792 -10.51 -26.00 -3.86
C LEU A 792 -10.20 -25.49 -5.26
N GLN A 793 -11.00 -24.52 -5.71
CA GLN A 793 -10.74 -23.78 -6.95
C GLN A 793 -9.93 -22.54 -6.60
N ASN A 794 -8.59 -22.64 -6.69
CA ASN A 794 -7.69 -21.50 -6.52
C ASN A 794 -7.04 -21.16 -7.88
N PRO A 795 -7.34 -19.99 -8.47
CA PRO A 795 -6.73 -19.57 -9.74
C PRO A 795 -5.20 -19.44 -9.67
N GLN A 796 -4.64 -19.00 -8.53
CA GLN A 796 -3.18 -18.91 -8.34
C GLN A 796 -2.54 -20.31 -8.21
N SER A 797 -3.21 -21.25 -7.53
CA SER A 797 -2.79 -22.65 -7.48
C SER A 797 -2.87 -23.35 -8.84
N ARG A 798 -3.77 -22.92 -9.74
CA ARG A 798 -3.81 -23.43 -11.12
C ARG A 798 -2.63 -22.96 -11.97
N PHE A 799 -2.04 -21.82 -11.64
CA PHE A 799 -0.83 -21.34 -12.31
C PHE A 799 0.38 -22.09 -11.80
N LEU A 800 0.66 -22.09 -10.49
CA LEU A 800 1.85 -22.76 -9.93
C LEU A 800 1.73 -24.29 -9.86
N GLY A 801 0.53 -24.85 -9.67
CA GLY A 801 0.29 -26.29 -9.61
C GLY A 801 0.20 -26.96 -10.98
N ASP A 802 0.48 -26.23 -12.07
CA ASP A 802 0.45 -26.74 -13.43
C ASP A 802 1.57 -27.78 -13.66
N SER A 803 1.18 -29.01 -14.01
CA SER A 803 2.11 -30.10 -14.29
C SER A 803 3.05 -29.83 -15.46
N ASP A 804 2.64 -28.95 -16.38
CA ASP A 804 3.44 -28.44 -17.50
C ASP A 804 3.57 -26.91 -17.40
N PHE A 805 3.77 -26.40 -16.18
CA PHE A 805 3.88 -24.96 -15.88
C PHE A 805 4.56 -24.16 -17.00
N PRO A 806 4.02 -23.00 -17.45
CA PRO A 806 2.67 -22.45 -17.18
C PRO A 806 1.59 -22.80 -18.25
N SER A 807 1.77 -23.85 -19.06
CA SER A 807 0.94 -24.19 -20.24
C SER A 807 -0.58 -24.21 -19.99
N PHE A 808 -1.06 -24.86 -18.93
CA PHE A 808 -2.47 -24.98 -18.58
C PHE A 808 -3.03 -23.65 -18.05
N GLY A 809 -2.26 -22.95 -17.22
CA GLY A 809 -2.61 -21.63 -16.69
C GLY A 809 -2.90 -20.63 -17.80
N LEU A 810 -2.15 -20.68 -18.90
CA LEU A 810 -2.27 -19.77 -20.05
C LEU A 810 -3.48 -20.04 -20.96
N GLN A 811 -4.16 -21.18 -20.83
CA GLN A 811 -5.37 -21.48 -21.62
C GLN A 811 -6.56 -20.61 -21.20
N PHE A 812 -6.56 -20.12 -19.96
CA PHE A 812 -7.61 -19.27 -19.40
C PHE A 812 -7.42 -17.78 -19.69
N TYR A 813 -6.21 -17.38 -20.12
CA TYR A 813 -5.86 -16.00 -20.42
C TYR A 813 -5.46 -15.92 -21.91
N LYS A 814 -6.40 -15.55 -22.78
CA LYS A 814 -6.13 -15.49 -24.22
C LYS A 814 -5.16 -14.35 -24.58
N ASP A 815 -5.43 -13.13 -24.10
CA ASP A 815 -4.69 -11.93 -24.55
C ASP A 815 -3.81 -11.28 -23.46
N GLU A 816 -3.77 -11.81 -22.23
CA GLU A 816 -3.03 -11.20 -21.10
C GLU A 816 -1.98 -12.13 -20.45
N ARG A 817 -1.56 -13.17 -21.16
CA ARG A 817 -0.62 -14.22 -20.70
C ARG A 817 0.62 -13.72 -19.97
N ILE A 818 1.22 -12.66 -20.50
CA ILE A 818 2.43 -12.05 -19.96
C ILE A 818 2.20 -11.37 -18.58
N ARG A 819 0.97 -11.00 -18.22
CA ARG A 819 0.66 -10.49 -16.86
C ARG A 819 0.82 -11.56 -15.79
N LEU A 820 0.60 -12.83 -16.13
CA LEU A 820 0.85 -13.93 -15.20
C LEU A 820 2.35 -14.04 -14.89
N VAL A 821 3.21 -13.87 -15.90
CA VAL A 821 4.66 -13.85 -15.72
C VAL A 821 5.11 -12.65 -14.89
N GLN A 822 4.52 -11.48 -15.12
CA GLN A 822 4.78 -10.30 -14.29
C GLN A 822 4.40 -10.54 -12.82
N HIS A 823 3.17 -10.99 -12.56
CA HIS A 823 2.69 -11.32 -11.21
C HIS A 823 3.53 -12.40 -10.53
N PHE A 824 4.02 -13.37 -11.31
CA PHE A 824 4.94 -14.39 -10.85
C PHE A 824 6.27 -13.79 -10.38
N TYR A 825 6.89 -12.90 -11.15
CA TYR A 825 8.14 -12.24 -10.75
C TYR A 825 7.93 -11.26 -9.60
N GLU A 826 6.80 -10.56 -9.53
CA GLU A 826 6.43 -9.73 -8.38
C GLU A 826 6.35 -10.58 -7.11
N THR A 827 5.63 -11.71 -7.16
CA THR A 827 5.52 -12.64 -6.03
C THR A 827 6.90 -13.17 -5.63
N TYR A 828 7.68 -13.68 -6.59
CA TYR A 828 9.01 -14.23 -6.32
C TYR A 828 9.98 -13.21 -5.71
N SER A 829 9.92 -11.93 -6.14
CA SER A 829 10.80 -10.87 -5.62
C SER A 829 10.66 -10.65 -4.10
N THR A 830 9.49 -11.02 -3.53
CA THR A 830 9.17 -10.88 -2.11
C THR A 830 9.70 -12.03 -1.24
N LEU A 831 10.15 -13.12 -1.86
CA LEU A 831 10.55 -14.33 -1.15
C LEU A 831 11.97 -14.22 -0.58
N ALA A 832 12.17 -14.84 0.58
CA ALA A 832 13.45 -14.83 1.27
C ALA A 832 14.40 -15.90 0.71
N LEU A 833 15.67 -15.54 0.49
CA LEU A 833 16.74 -16.47 0.16
C LEU A 833 17.78 -16.45 1.28
N SER A 834 18.41 -17.60 1.55
CA SER A 834 19.50 -17.70 2.54
C SER A 834 20.72 -16.90 2.09
N TYR A 835 21.02 -16.95 0.79
CA TYR A 835 22.01 -16.11 0.14
C TYR A 835 21.33 -15.35 -0.99
N ALA A 836 21.35 -14.02 -0.94
CA ALA A 836 20.73 -13.17 -1.95
C ALA A 836 21.24 -13.48 -3.38
N THR A 837 22.51 -13.87 -3.49
CA THR A 837 23.20 -14.24 -4.74
C THR A 837 22.56 -15.46 -5.42
N ASP A 838 21.84 -16.30 -4.70
CA ASP A 838 21.16 -17.48 -5.25
C ASP A 838 19.96 -17.13 -6.13
N ARG A 839 19.54 -15.86 -6.16
CA ARG A 839 18.30 -15.41 -6.80
C ARG A 839 18.16 -15.86 -8.26
N THR A 840 19.24 -15.86 -9.03
CA THR A 840 19.28 -16.38 -10.41
C THR A 840 19.14 -17.88 -10.48
N LYS A 841 19.91 -18.59 -9.68
CA LYS A 841 19.98 -20.04 -9.65
C LYS A 841 18.63 -20.62 -9.18
N ALA A 842 17.99 -19.98 -8.21
CA ALA A 842 16.72 -20.38 -7.61
C ALA A 842 15.46 -20.13 -8.46
N VAL A 843 15.55 -19.38 -9.56
CA VAL A 843 14.44 -19.19 -10.52
C VAL A 843 14.73 -19.77 -11.91
N ALA A 844 15.96 -20.20 -12.17
CA ALA A 844 16.42 -20.62 -13.50
C ALA A 844 15.60 -21.77 -14.10
N GLY A 845 15.17 -22.74 -13.27
CA GLY A 845 14.30 -23.84 -13.73
C GLY A 845 12.94 -23.34 -14.22
N LEU A 846 12.40 -22.32 -13.54
CA LEU A 846 11.12 -21.71 -13.90
C LEU A 846 11.25 -20.85 -15.17
N GLN A 847 12.34 -20.09 -15.29
CA GLN A 847 12.63 -19.32 -16.51
C GLN A 847 12.72 -20.22 -17.76
N ARG A 848 13.35 -21.39 -17.66
CA ARG A 848 13.41 -22.38 -18.76
C ARG A 848 12.03 -22.84 -19.21
N ARG A 849 11.11 -23.06 -18.28
CA ARG A 849 9.72 -23.43 -18.62
C ARG A 849 8.95 -22.30 -19.26
N ILE A 850 9.03 -21.09 -18.69
CA ILE A 850 8.46 -19.88 -19.30
C ILE A 850 9.00 -19.72 -20.73
N ALA A 851 10.30 -19.94 -20.94
CA ALA A 851 10.91 -19.85 -22.26
C ALA A 851 10.29 -20.81 -23.29
N ARG A 852 10.15 -22.09 -22.93
CA ARG A 852 9.53 -23.10 -23.80
C ARG A 852 8.09 -22.74 -24.16
N VAL A 853 7.29 -22.37 -23.16
CA VAL A 853 5.85 -22.14 -23.33
C VAL A 853 5.55 -20.89 -24.14
N PHE A 854 6.35 -19.84 -23.95
CA PHE A 854 6.20 -18.61 -24.72
C PHE A 854 6.97 -18.62 -26.05
N ASN A 855 7.66 -19.72 -26.37
CA ASN A 855 8.58 -19.82 -27.50
C ASN A 855 9.50 -18.58 -27.60
N SER A 856 10.03 -18.19 -26.44
CA SER A 856 10.86 -17.01 -26.25
C SER A 856 12.05 -17.44 -25.43
N GLU A 857 13.22 -16.88 -25.69
CA GLU A 857 14.28 -16.99 -24.71
C GLU A 857 13.90 -16.22 -23.43
N VAL A 858 14.38 -16.67 -22.28
CA VAL A 858 14.15 -16.01 -20.99
C VAL A 858 15.44 -16.01 -20.19
N THR A 859 15.95 -14.83 -19.85
CA THR A 859 17.22 -14.66 -19.13
C THR A 859 17.07 -13.50 -18.13
N TYR A 860 17.63 -13.63 -16.93
CA TYR A 860 17.59 -12.58 -15.89
C TYR A 860 16.20 -11.91 -15.69
N GLY A 861 15.12 -12.71 -15.65
CA GLY A 861 13.76 -12.23 -15.42
C GLY A 861 13.12 -11.51 -16.62
N ILE A 862 13.77 -11.50 -17.78
CA ILE A 862 13.29 -10.86 -19.02
C ILE A 862 12.82 -11.94 -20.00
N VAL A 863 11.64 -11.72 -20.60
CA VAL A 863 11.11 -12.57 -21.67
C VAL A 863 11.33 -11.84 -22.99
N TRP A 864 12.28 -12.31 -23.80
CA TRP A 864 12.80 -11.54 -24.93
C TRP A 864 11.77 -11.17 -26.01
N ASN A 865 10.74 -11.99 -26.24
CA ASN A 865 9.64 -11.64 -27.16
C ASN A 865 8.74 -10.49 -26.64
N TRP A 866 8.87 -10.12 -25.37
CA TRP A 866 8.22 -8.96 -24.74
C TRP A 866 9.28 -8.15 -23.97
N LEU A 867 10.45 -7.96 -24.57
CA LEU A 867 11.60 -7.28 -23.97
C LEU A 867 11.19 -5.95 -23.35
N GLU A 868 10.53 -5.10 -24.13
CA GLU A 868 10.09 -3.77 -23.72
C GLU A 868 9.16 -3.84 -22.51
N ARG A 869 8.19 -4.75 -22.53
CA ARG A 869 7.20 -4.89 -21.45
C ARG A 869 7.80 -5.46 -20.16
N THR A 870 8.76 -6.36 -20.28
CA THR A 870 9.42 -7.02 -19.14
C THR A 870 10.54 -6.20 -18.53
N LEU A 871 11.08 -5.21 -19.26
CA LEU A 871 12.01 -4.22 -18.71
C LEU A 871 11.33 -3.15 -17.82
N LEU A 872 10.01 -2.95 -17.96
CA LEU A 872 9.25 -1.96 -17.19
C LEU A 872 8.82 -2.43 -15.79
N TRP A 873 9.65 -3.26 -15.15
CA TRP A 873 9.57 -3.50 -13.71
C TRP A 873 10.01 -2.24 -12.95
N ARG A 874 9.60 -2.08 -11.69
CA ARG A 874 9.96 -0.97 -10.79
C ARG A 874 10.01 -1.45 -9.34
N ALA A 875 10.74 -0.73 -8.48
CA ALA A 875 10.60 -0.89 -7.05
C ALA A 875 9.13 -0.68 -6.61
N ALA A 876 8.61 -1.51 -5.70
CA ALA A 876 7.25 -1.35 -5.19
C ALA A 876 7.06 -0.01 -4.44
N GLN A 877 8.13 0.47 -3.80
CA GLN A 877 8.26 1.81 -3.26
C GLN A 877 9.56 2.43 -3.80
N SER A 878 9.54 3.69 -4.25
CA SER A 878 10.74 4.30 -4.85
C SER A 878 11.93 4.27 -3.89
N GLY A 879 13.05 3.75 -4.37
CA GLY A 879 14.30 3.58 -3.63
C GLY A 879 14.31 2.45 -2.60
N SER A 880 13.31 1.56 -2.60
CA SER A 880 13.20 0.49 -1.59
C SER A 880 14.05 -0.74 -1.86
N LEU A 881 14.73 -0.84 -3.01
CA LEU A 881 15.53 -2.01 -3.34
C LEU A 881 16.97 -1.84 -2.86
N THR A 882 17.65 -2.97 -2.66
CA THR A 882 19.06 -3.04 -2.29
C THR A 882 19.81 -3.84 -3.34
N ARG A 883 20.90 -3.33 -3.90
CA ARG A 883 21.69 -4.08 -4.90
C ARG A 883 22.41 -5.26 -4.23
N ILE A 884 22.30 -6.44 -4.84
CA ILE A 884 22.95 -7.65 -4.37
C ILE A 884 24.44 -7.58 -4.70
N VAL A 885 25.28 -7.87 -3.70
CA VAL A 885 26.74 -7.92 -3.87
C VAL A 885 27.13 -9.35 -4.24
N TYR A 886 27.62 -9.53 -5.47
CA TYR A 886 28.17 -10.79 -5.96
C TYR A 886 29.69 -10.80 -5.77
N THR A 887 30.24 -11.94 -5.35
CA THR A 887 31.70 -12.12 -5.18
C THR A 887 32.42 -12.29 -6.51
N GLU A 888 31.74 -12.84 -7.52
CA GLU A 888 32.25 -13.05 -8.87
C GLU A 888 31.43 -12.22 -9.87
N THR A 889 32.11 -11.41 -10.68
CA THR A 889 31.46 -10.50 -11.64
C THR A 889 30.73 -11.23 -12.75
N ALA A 890 31.20 -12.41 -13.18
CA ALA A 890 30.57 -13.21 -14.22
C ALA A 890 29.22 -13.83 -13.80
N GLU A 891 28.95 -13.93 -12.48
CA GLU A 891 27.69 -14.45 -11.97
C GLU A 891 26.64 -13.36 -11.68
N ALA A 892 27.05 -12.09 -11.71
CA ALA A 892 26.20 -10.97 -11.34
C ALA A 892 25.16 -10.69 -12.44
N PRO A 893 23.86 -10.64 -12.11
CA PRO A 893 22.84 -10.17 -13.04
C PRO A 893 23.11 -8.72 -13.42
N PRO A 894 22.82 -8.37 -14.68
CA PRO A 894 22.97 -7.01 -15.14
C PRO A 894 21.98 -6.08 -14.45
N SER A 895 22.31 -4.79 -14.36
CA SER A 895 21.51 -3.81 -13.61
C SER A 895 20.10 -3.61 -14.17
N TRP A 896 19.91 -3.86 -15.47
CA TRP A 896 18.58 -3.82 -16.09
C TRP A 896 17.64 -4.96 -15.63
N SER A 897 18.17 -5.99 -14.97
CA SER A 897 17.41 -7.07 -14.37
C SER A 897 17.01 -6.75 -12.93
N TRP A 898 15.75 -6.98 -12.58
CA TRP A 898 15.30 -6.90 -11.18
C TRP A 898 15.99 -7.92 -10.28
N MET A 899 16.59 -8.95 -10.87
CA MET A 899 17.30 -10.00 -10.15
C MET A 899 18.66 -9.55 -9.61
N ALA A 900 19.15 -8.37 -10.02
CA ALA A 900 20.33 -7.74 -9.43
C ALA A 900 20.02 -7.13 -8.04
N TYR A 901 18.76 -7.12 -7.60
CA TYR A 901 18.33 -6.42 -6.40
C TYR A 901 17.52 -7.31 -5.45
N GLU A 902 17.59 -7.02 -4.15
CA GLU A 902 16.67 -7.48 -3.13
C GLU A 902 15.55 -6.47 -2.88
N GLY A 903 14.37 -6.99 -2.55
CA GLY A 903 13.19 -6.21 -2.25
C GLY A 903 12.03 -6.45 -3.23
N PRO A 904 10.82 -6.03 -2.85
CA PRO A 904 9.61 -6.23 -3.64
C PRO A 904 9.60 -5.34 -4.89
N ILE A 905 9.30 -5.94 -6.04
CA ILE A 905 9.08 -5.22 -7.30
C ILE A 905 7.59 -5.20 -7.68
N SER A 906 7.24 -4.27 -8.57
CA SER A 906 5.98 -4.26 -9.32
C SER A 906 6.26 -3.95 -10.79
N PHE A 907 5.35 -4.28 -11.71
CA PHE A 907 5.42 -3.78 -13.08
C PHE A 907 4.57 -2.53 -13.26
N LEU A 908 4.95 -1.65 -14.20
CA LEU A 908 4.09 -0.53 -14.57
C LEU A 908 2.74 -1.04 -15.09
N GLU A 909 1.64 -0.45 -14.60
CA GLU A 909 0.29 -0.78 -15.06
C GLU A 909 0.07 -0.23 -16.46
N ILE A 910 0.09 -1.13 -17.45
CA ILE A 910 -0.02 -0.82 -18.87
C ILE A 910 -1.19 -1.60 -19.47
N HIS A 911 -2.06 -0.89 -20.20
CA HIS A 911 -3.15 -1.49 -20.97
C HIS A 911 -2.58 -2.25 -22.19
N PHE A 912 -2.99 -3.51 -22.37
CA PHE A 912 -2.35 -4.44 -23.32
C PHE A 912 -2.37 -3.98 -24.79
N ALA A 913 -3.47 -3.35 -25.24
CA ALA A 913 -3.59 -2.83 -26.61
C ALA A 913 -3.23 -1.35 -26.74
N GLY A 914 -2.95 -0.68 -25.61
CA GLY A 914 -2.84 0.77 -25.49
C GLY A 914 -1.41 1.30 -25.58
N VAL A 915 -0.44 0.53 -26.09
CA VAL A 915 0.96 0.97 -26.24
C VAL A 915 1.50 0.68 -27.63
N GLU A 916 2.25 1.64 -28.17
CA GLU A 916 3.13 1.54 -29.32
C GLU A 916 4.58 1.39 -28.81
N TRP A 917 5.18 0.23 -29.03
CA TRP A 917 6.55 -0.07 -28.57
C TRP A 917 7.58 0.61 -29.48
N ALA A 918 8.59 1.24 -28.87
CA ALA A 918 9.52 2.09 -29.60
C ALA A 918 10.60 1.30 -30.37
N GLY A 919 10.95 0.09 -29.91
CA GLY A 919 12.01 -0.71 -30.52
C GLY A 919 13.43 -0.22 -30.24
N ASN A 920 13.61 0.69 -29.27
CA ASN A 920 14.91 1.31 -28.98
C ASN A 920 15.84 0.46 -28.09
N VAL A 921 15.41 -0.73 -27.66
CA VAL A 921 16.26 -1.69 -26.95
C VAL A 921 16.37 -2.94 -27.79
N HIS A 922 17.59 -3.42 -27.99
CA HIS A 922 17.87 -4.57 -28.84
C HIS A 922 18.29 -5.76 -28.00
N LYS A 923 17.72 -6.92 -28.32
CA LYS A 923 18.19 -8.20 -27.81
C LYS A 923 19.64 -8.43 -28.28
N PRO A 924 20.60 -8.70 -27.38
CA PRO A 924 21.97 -9.02 -27.76
C PRO A 924 22.02 -10.37 -28.47
N SER A 925 23.01 -10.57 -29.34
CA SER A 925 23.18 -11.88 -29.97
C SER A 925 23.66 -12.91 -28.93
N PRO A 926 23.29 -14.20 -29.06
CA PRO A 926 23.75 -15.22 -28.11
C PRO A 926 25.28 -15.34 -28.00
N ALA A 927 26.02 -14.93 -29.04
CA ALA A 927 27.48 -14.93 -29.05
C ALA A 927 28.09 -13.77 -28.25
N GLU A 928 27.36 -12.67 -28.05
CA GLU A 928 27.79 -11.48 -27.30
C GLU A 928 27.47 -11.61 -25.79
N GLY A 929 26.68 -12.62 -25.40
CA GLY A 929 26.22 -12.80 -24.02
C GLY A 929 25.08 -11.86 -23.62
N TYR A 930 24.49 -12.12 -22.46
CA TYR A 930 23.37 -11.35 -21.90
C TYR A 930 23.80 -10.36 -20.81
N GLU A 931 25.08 -10.07 -20.72
CA GLU A 931 25.62 -9.10 -19.75
C GLU A 931 25.31 -7.66 -20.16
N ARG A 932 25.01 -7.42 -21.44
CA ARG A 932 24.80 -6.08 -22.01
C ARG A 932 23.62 -6.07 -22.96
N VAL A 933 22.84 -4.99 -22.93
CA VAL A 933 21.82 -4.70 -23.95
C VAL A 933 22.15 -3.40 -24.66
N GLN A 934 22.09 -3.42 -25.99
CA GLN A 934 22.28 -2.21 -26.80
C GLN A 934 20.98 -1.43 -26.86
N ALA A 935 21.05 -0.12 -26.64
CA ALA A 935 19.88 0.73 -26.64
C ALA A 935 20.16 2.12 -27.25
N GLU A 936 19.13 2.75 -27.76
CA GLU A 936 19.14 4.16 -28.13
C GLU A 936 18.63 4.99 -26.95
N ALA A 937 19.56 5.62 -26.25
CA ALA A 937 19.24 6.49 -25.13
C ALA A 937 19.13 7.94 -25.58
N THR A 938 18.18 8.65 -25.01
CA THR A 938 18.02 10.10 -25.17
C THR A 938 18.23 10.80 -23.84
N GLY A 939 18.65 12.06 -23.92
CA GLY A 939 18.82 12.91 -22.75
C GLY A 939 17.47 13.16 -22.05
N LEU A 940 17.58 13.48 -20.77
CA LEU A 940 16.44 13.82 -19.92
C LEU A 940 16.43 15.32 -19.63
N CYS A 941 15.25 15.91 -19.68
CA CYS A 941 15.00 17.24 -19.16
C CYS A 941 13.92 17.13 -18.08
N LEU A 942 14.33 16.75 -16.87
CA LEU A 942 13.44 16.60 -15.71
C LEU A 942 13.77 17.67 -14.68
N ASN A 943 12.76 18.38 -14.20
CA ASN A 943 12.89 19.19 -12.99
C ASN A 943 12.69 18.33 -11.73
N GLY A 944 12.99 18.87 -10.55
CA GLY A 944 12.90 18.12 -9.30
C GLY A 944 11.49 17.62 -8.95
N ALA A 945 10.43 18.28 -9.42
CA ALA A 945 9.06 17.84 -9.19
C ALA A 945 8.67 16.66 -10.12
N ASP A 946 9.05 16.73 -11.41
CA ASP A 946 8.83 15.65 -12.38
C ASP A 946 9.61 14.39 -12.00
N LEU A 947 10.84 14.55 -11.51
CA LEU A 947 11.60 13.44 -10.93
C LEU A 947 10.79 12.78 -9.81
N MET A 948 10.27 13.57 -8.88
CA MET A 948 9.59 13.05 -7.69
C MET A 948 8.18 12.50 -7.94
N GLU A 949 7.52 12.86 -9.04
CA GLU A 949 6.18 12.39 -9.43
C GLU A 949 6.23 11.20 -10.40
N ARG A 950 7.15 11.26 -11.37
CA ARG A 950 7.12 10.39 -12.57
C ARG A 950 8.19 9.33 -12.58
N VAL A 951 9.23 9.48 -11.75
CA VAL A 951 10.34 8.55 -11.65
C VAL A 951 10.14 7.65 -10.43
N VAL A 952 10.36 6.36 -10.64
CA VAL A 952 10.52 5.38 -9.58
C VAL A 952 11.95 4.89 -9.63
N LEU A 953 12.72 5.27 -8.62
CA LEU A 953 14.11 4.84 -8.47
C LEU A 953 14.15 3.42 -7.90
N ASP A 954 15.14 2.65 -8.33
CA ASP A 954 15.35 1.31 -7.81
C ASP A 954 15.94 1.36 -6.38
N VAL A 955 16.97 2.19 -6.13
CA VAL A 955 17.69 2.32 -4.84
C VAL A 955 17.68 3.76 -4.29
N GLN A 956 17.82 3.94 -2.96
CA GLN A 956 17.85 5.27 -2.30
C GLN A 956 19.15 6.06 -2.56
N ASP A 957 20.30 5.39 -2.58
CA ASP A 957 21.63 6.02 -2.69
C ASP A 957 22.06 6.27 -4.15
N VAL A 958 21.41 7.22 -4.81
CA VAL A 958 21.97 7.79 -6.03
C VAL A 958 22.69 9.10 -5.70
N GLU A 959 23.91 8.97 -5.14
CA GLU A 959 24.80 10.09 -4.79
C GLU A 959 25.42 10.84 -6.01
N SER A 960 25.08 10.46 -7.24
CA SER A 960 25.60 11.08 -8.48
C SER A 960 24.60 12.08 -9.07
N SER A 961 25.09 13.23 -9.52
CA SER A 961 24.27 14.29 -10.11
C SER A 961 23.40 13.74 -11.26
N GLN A 962 22.11 14.01 -11.17
CA GLN A 962 21.08 13.64 -12.14
C GLN A 962 21.39 14.16 -13.56
N ASP A 963 22.24 15.17 -13.66
CA ASP A 963 22.76 15.76 -14.91
C ASP A 963 23.42 14.74 -15.84
N SER A 964 23.85 13.60 -15.31
CA SER A 964 24.48 12.51 -16.07
C SER A 964 23.49 11.45 -16.57
N TRP A 965 22.24 11.46 -16.12
CA TRP A 965 21.27 10.43 -16.46
C TRP A 965 20.76 10.58 -17.89
N MET A 966 20.39 9.44 -18.46
CA MET A 966 19.65 9.35 -19.71
C MET A 966 18.46 8.45 -19.53
N CYS A 967 17.64 8.36 -20.58
CA CYS A 967 16.61 7.35 -20.65
C CYS A 967 16.56 6.65 -21.99
N VAL A 968 16.11 5.41 -21.96
CA VAL A 968 15.71 4.69 -23.16
C VAL A 968 14.20 4.72 -23.24
N LEU A 969 13.67 5.22 -24.35
CA LEU A 969 12.25 5.16 -24.62
C LEU A 969 11.83 3.72 -24.93
N ILE A 970 10.96 3.15 -24.10
CA ILE A 970 10.54 1.76 -24.22
C ILE A 970 9.22 1.66 -25.01
N GLY A 971 8.26 2.53 -24.72
CA GLY A 971 6.99 2.57 -25.44
C GLY A 971 6.21 3.85 -25.20
N LYS A 972 5.19 4.08 -26.02
CA LYS A 972 4.29 5.24 -25.97
C LYS A 972 2.85 4.78 -25.84
N ALA A 973 2.04 5.43 -25.02
CA ALA A 973 0.60 5.14 -24.99
C ALA A 973 -0.03 5.40 -26.38
N LYS A 974 -1.02 4.60 -26.80
CA LYS A 974 -1.79 4.90 -28.01
C LYS A 974 -2.84 5.96 -27.69
N PRO A 975 -3.14 6.86 -28.63
CA PRO A 975 -4.25 7.80 -28.48
C PRO A 975 -5.56 7.02 -28.33
N SER A 976 -6.43 7.43 -27.39
CA SER A 976 -7.77 6.88 -27.24
C SER A 976 -8.60 7.15 -28.51
N SER A 977 -9.55 6.27 -28.83
CA SER A 977 -10.47 6.43 -29.97
C SER A 977 -11.38 7.66 -29.87
N ASP A 978 -11.38 8.34 -28.73
CA ASP A 978 -12.09 9.57 -28.44
C ASP A 978 -11.17 10.79 -28.60
N GLY A 979 -10.55 10.97 -29.76
CA GLY A 979 -10.15 12.26 -30.37
C GLY A 979 -9.30 13.30 -29.62
N GLU A 980 -8.90 13.12 -28.35
CA GLU A 980 -8.13 14.09 -27.58
C GLU A 980 -6.66 13.66 -27.46
N GLU A 981 -5.75 14.33 -28.18
CA GLU A 981 -4.29 14.21 -28.02
C GLU A 981 -3.79 14.92 -26.75
N VAL A 982 -4.27 14.53 -25.57
CA VAL A 982 -3.64 14.96 -24.31
C VAL A 982 -2.41 14.10 -24.06
N GLY A 983 -1.24 14.71 -24.28
CA GLY A 983 0.09 14.28 -23.81
C GLY A 983 0.33 12.77 -23.74
N THR A 984 0.60 12.15 -24.89
CA THR A 984 0.93 10.72 -24.96
C THR A 984 2.01 10.33 -23.93
N ALA A 985 1.66 9.47 -22.97
CA ALA A 985 2.61 8.97 -21.97
C ALA A 985 3.72 8.15 -22.63
N HIS A 986 4.96 8.41 -22.26
CA HIS A 986 6.17 7.71 -22.71
C HIS A 986 6.72 6.89 -21.53
N TYR A 987 6.73 5.58 -21.67
CA TYR A 987 7.32 4.67 -20.70
C TYR A 987 8.81 4.55 -21.00
N VAL A 988 9.66 4.88 -20.03
CA VAL A 988 11.11 4.92 -20.23
C VAL A 988 11.86 4.15 -19.14
N LEU A 989 13.03 3.64 -19.52
CA LEU A 989 14.03 3.08 -18.62
C LEU A 989 15.08 4.16 -18.33
N LEU A 990 15.36 4.46 -17.06
CA LEU A 990 16.37 5.45 -16.67
C LEU A 990 17.72 4.77 -16.46
N ILE A 991 18.77 5.41 -16.97
CA ILE A 991 20.13 4.88 -16.94
C ILE A 991 21.15 5.98 -16.60
N ARG A 992 22.31 5.62 -16.05
CA ARG A 992 23.42 6.52 -15.77
C ARG A 992 24.76 5.92 -16.19
N PRO A 993 25.78 6.72 -16.55
CA PRO A 993 27.07 6.20 -16.95
C PRO A 993 27.83 5.59 -15.78
N ILE A 994 28.59 4.51 -16.04
CA ILE A 994 29.47 3.91 -15.04
C ILE A 994 30.83 4.62 -15.10
N SER A 995 31.25 5.21 -13.98
CA SER A 995 32.55 5.89 -13.86
C SER A 995 33.63 4.92 -13.39
N THR A 996 34.02 3.97 -14.24
CA THR A 996 35.12 3.03 -13.97
C THR A 996 36.38 3.42 -14.76
N PRO A 997 37.57 3.48 -14.12
CA PRO A 997 38.81 3.78 -14.83
C PRO A 997 39.13 2.72 -15.88
N GLY A 998 39.10 3.09 -17.17
CA GLY A 998 39.48 2.22 -18.28
C GLY A 998 38.33 1.61 -19.09
N GLU A 999 37.08 1.86 -18.73
CA GLU A 999 35.92 1.44 -19.54
C GLU A 999 35.49 2.53 -20.54
N PRO A 1000 34.96 2.16 -21.72
CA PRO A 1000 34.48 3.12 -22.72
C PRO A 1000 33.31 3.96 -22.20
N SER A 1001 33.23 5.23 -22.62
CA SER A 1001 32.26 6.26 -22.16
C SER A 1001 30.77 5.94 -22.40
N ASP A 1002 30.49 4.81 -23.05
CA ASP A 1002 29.18 4.46 -23.60
C ASP A 1002 28.51 3.32 -22.81
N ILE A 1003 29.06 2.95 -21.64
CA ILE A 1003 28.52 1.94 -20.72
C ILE A 1003 27.69 2.58 -19.60
N TYR A 1004 26.48 2.05 -19.40
CA TYR A 1004 25.48 2.59 -18.48
C TYR A 1004 24.91 1.49 -17.57
N GLU A 1005 24.42 1.88 -16.40
CA GLU A 1005 23.58 1.04 -15.55
C GLU A 1005 22.18 1.64 -15.38
N ARG A 1006 21.21 0.78 -15.11
CA ARG A 1006 19.83 1.13 -14.78
C ARG A 1006 19.75 1.79 -13.40
N VAL A 1007 18.90 2.80 -13.32
CA VAL A 1007 18.59 3.55 -12.10
C VAL A 1007 17.13 3.43 -11.69
N GLY A 1008 16.23 3.18 -12.65
CA GLY A 1008 14.81 3.07 -12.40
C GLY A 1008 13.98 3.14 -13.68
N VAL A 1009 12.69 3.41 -13.54
CA VAL A 1009 11.77 3.62 -14.67
C VAL A 1009 10.96 4.90 -14.46
N ALA A 1010 10.42 5.43 -15.55
CA ALA A 1010 9.57 6.61 -15.47
C ALA A 1010 8.44 6.61 -16.50
N THR A 1011 7.37 7.35 -16.18
CA THR A 1011 6.28 7.66 -17.11
C THR A 1011 6.35 9.14 -17.47
N LEU A 1012 6.99 9.44 -18.60
CA LEU A 1012 7.34 10.78 -19.03
C LEU A 1012 6.40 11.29 -20.14
N LEU A 1013 6.52 12.59 -20.45
CA LEU A 1013 5.89 13.20 -21.63
C LEU A 1013 6.96 13.41 -22.70
N ALA A 1014 6.56 13.60 -23.96
CA ALA A 1014 7.50 13.86 -25.05
C ALA A 1014 8.40 15.09 -24.77
N SER A 1015 7.91 16.07 -24.01
CA SER A 1015 8.65 17.27 -23.59
C SER A 1015 9.81 17.00 -22.62
N HIS A 1016 9.82 15.86 -21.94
CA HIS A 1016 10.88 15.47 -21.00
C HIS A 1016 12.05 14.77 -21.68
N LEU A 1017 11.89 14.43 -22.96
CA LEU A 1017 12.90 13.75 -23.77
C LEU A 1017 13.62 14.79 -24.63
N THR A 1018 14.95 14.73 -24.70
CA THR A 1018 15.68 15.54 -25.66
C THR A 1018 15.65 14.90 -27.05
N SER A 1019 16.06 15.65 -28.07
CA SER A 1019 16.24 15.12 -29.43
C SER A 1019 17.54 14.35 -29.62
N ASP A 1020 18.43 14.39 -28.62
CA ASP A 1020 19.79 13.88 -28.73
C ASP A 1020 19.81 12.40 -28.36
N THR A 1021 19.75 11.55 -29.39
CA THR A 1021 19.87 10.11 -29.25
C THR A 1021 21.31 9.65 -29.43
N ARG A 1022 21.77 8.75 -28.57
CA ARG A 1022 23.04 8.03 -28.75
C ARG A 1022 22.87 6.54 -28.48
N SER A 1023 23.66 5.74 -29.18
CA SER A 1023 23.78 4.32 -28.89
C SER A 1023 24.53 4.15 -27.58
N VAL A 1024 23.97 3.34 -26.68
CA VAL A 1024 24.56 3.03 -25.38
C VAL A 1024 24.48 1.53 -25.11
N SER A 1025 25.39 1.06 -24.27
CA SER A 1025 25.39 -0.31 -23.77
C SER A 1025 24.98 -0.30 -22.30
N ILE A 1026 23.86 -0.94 -21.95
CA ILE A 1026 23.40 -1.04 -20.56
C ILE A 1026 23.85 -2.37 -19.98
N VAL A 1027 24.63 -2.34 -18.89
CA VAL A 1027 25.10 -3.51 -18.13
C VAL A 1027 24.22 -3.82 -16.94
#